data_AF-A0A372FSQ4-F1
#
_entry.id   AF-A0A372FSQ4-F1
#
_cell.length_a   1.000
_cell.length_b   1.000
_cell.length_c   1.000
_cell.angle_alpha   90.00
_cell.angle_beta   90.00
_cell.angle_gamma   90.00
#
_symmetry.space_group_name_H-M   'P 1'
#
loop_
_entity.id
_entity.type
_entity.pdbx_description
1 polymer ?
#
loop_
_entity_poly.entity_id
_entity_poly.type
_entity_poly.pdbx_seq_one_letter_code
_entity_poly.pdbx_strand_id
1 'polypeptide(L)'
;MAAVGEFRVQDATAVFRSSECDASSSSGFTVRVGWHLRTGSAMLIGFLGRPMYQAALVAVPLVAITLGFVVPSTPSSASAEPFALSVTPISPAVDPVRAIRNVNPSVDHIAPWISSVGAGAAVADLDGDAYANEVCLVDPRSDSVSIHQIARDTKNSTPVVTLLDQNGIAPGRGGQRLAYEPATQAPMGCRLADLDGNGWTDALVYFWGRGPVAHLNLGGMTFEPHEVLDGGADLDWYTNTAAFSDLNGDGTLDIFIGNYFADGAQLLDQGSPKRVDMNDSLSRAMNGGRNYVLLGRGGFPAVTYELVADAFSDDNSRGWTLAVAAADLNGDSLPELYVANDFGPDRFFVNRSVDGRLAFENVDGGNKGLFNPRSTMIGRDSFKGMGVTIADVNRDNDYDIYVSNITHEFGLFESQLLFLGEGAKDDGIPTFRPGAEALGLARTAFSWDNKVGDLNNDGRVELLQATGFVRGPVNRWPEIQELALSNDTLIANPRSWPDLTDGDISGAAPRVVMTPTEDGRYANIAEASGLDDGGVMRGLALADIDGDGDLDWIEANQWADARLVVNDCDDCGGFVGLRILRATESTPGTSPTGPRTPEVIEGLRAAHEVRGVAAIGASATVTTGSGAAFRSYVDGGNGHGGQSSTDVHFGLGDDAGDANTVALTWRDATGTVQTAEVRVGRGWHTVVLP
;
A
#
# COMPACT_ATOMS: atom_id res chain seq x y z
N MET A 1 44.40 -45.28 -3.87
CA MET A 1 43.45 -45.84 -4.86
C MET A 1 42.06 -45.38 -4.47
N ALA A 2 41.26 -44.89 -5.41
CA ALA A 2 39.87 -44.55 -5.15
C ALA A 2 38.97 -45.78 -5.33
N ALA A 3 37.89 -45.85 -4.56
CA ALA A 3 36.79 -46.78 -4.76
C ALA A 3 35.49 -45.97 -4.69
N VAL A 4 34.87 -45.72 -5.84
CA VAL A 4 33.57 -45.04 -5.94
C VAL A 4 32.49 -46.11 -5.84
N GLY A 5 31.61 -46.00 -4.84
CA GLY A 5 30.43 -46.86 -4.70
C GLY A 5 29.20 -46.16 -5.27
N GLU A 6 28.79 -46.52 -6.49
CA GLU A 6 27.53 -46.04 -7.09
C GLU A 6 26.35 -46.84 -6.49
N PHE A 7 25.51 -46.18 -5.70
CA PHE A 7 24.26 -46.76 -5.20
C PHE A 7 23.09 -46.31 -6.07
N ARG A 8 22.55 -47.22 -6.90
CA ARG A 8 21.26 -47.01 -7.56
C ARG A 8 20.14 -47.63 -6.75
N VAL A 9 19.17 -46.82 -6.35
CA VAL A 9 17.83 -47.28 -6.01
C VAL A 9 17.00 -47.24 -7.29
N GLN A 10 16.53 -48.39 -7.76
CA GLN A 10 15.47 -48.44 -8.76
C GLN A 10 14.14 -48.75 -8.04
N ASP A 11 13.14 -47.93 -8.33
CA ASP A 11 11.72 -48.09 -8.03
C ASP A 11 11.34 -48.27 -6.55
N ALA A 12 11.10 -47.14 -5.87
CA ALA A 12 10.36 -47.08 -4.61
C ALA A 12 8.94 -46.55 -4.88
N THR A 13 7.95 -47.45 -4.99
CA THR A 13 6.55 -47.07 -5.24
C THR A 13 5.75 -46.94 -3.95
N ALA A 14 5.37 -45.72 -3.59
CA ALA A 14 4.37 -45.48 -2.54
C ALA A 14 2.96 -45.77 -3.11
N VAL A 15 2.20 -46.64 -2.46
CA VAL A 15 0.82 -46.98 -2.87
C VAL A 15 -0.15 -46.47 -1.82
N PHE A 16 -0.76 -45.33 -2.11
CA PHE A 16 -1.86 -44.79 -1.31
C PHE A 16 -3.16 -45.52 -1.67
N ARG A 17 -3.98 -45.83 -0.66
CA ARG A 17 -5.36 -46.27 -0.83
C ARG A 17 -6.22 -45.52 0.17
N SER A 18 -7.20 -44.77 -0.31
CA SER A 18 -8.36 -44.42 0.49
C SER A 18 -9.18 -45.68 0.76
N SER A 19 -9.75 -45.78 1.96
CA SER A 19 -10.99 -46.52 2.21
C SER A 19 -12.12 -45.51 2.30
N GLU A 20 -13.33 -45.91 1.94
CA GLU A 20 -14.51 -45.05 2.00
C GLU A 20 -14.75 -44.56 3.43
N CYS A 21 -15.01 -43.25 3.59
CA CYS A 21 -15.37 -42.66 4.88
C CYS A 21 -16.89 -42.61 5.01
N ASP A 22 -17.42 -43.24 6.05
CA ASP A 22 -18.83 -43.14 6.43
C ASP A 22 -19.04 -41.90 7.34
N ALA A 23 -20.15 -41.19 7.16
CA ALA A 23 -20.26 -39.78 7.47
C ALA A 23 -20.71 -39.47 8.93
N SER A 24 -20.13 -40.12 9.94
CA SER A 24 -20.39 -39.77 11.36
C SER A 24 -19.37 -40.25 12.41
N SER A 25 -18.10 -39.81 12.37
CA SER A 25 -17.28 -39.65 13.59
C SER A 25 -15.92 -39.00 13.34
N SER A 26 -15.44 -38.19 14.30
CA SER A 26 -14.05 -37.71 14.36
C SER A 26 -13.08 -38.84 14.71
N SER A 27 -12.26 -39.29 13.76
CA SER A 27 -11.16 -40.23 14.02
C SER A 27 -10.02 -40.06 13.01
N GLY A 28 -8.76 -40.23 13.47
CA GLY A 28 -7.57 -39.84 12.71
C GLY A 28 -7.05 -40.88 11.71
N PHE A 29 -6.28 -40.40 10.73
CA PHE A 29 -5.66 -41.23 9.69
C PHE A 29 -4.64 -42.23 10.25
N THR A 30 -4.77 -43.51 9.85
CA THR A 30 -3.80 -44.56 10.20
C THR A 30 -2.96 -44.93 8.97
N VAL A 31 -1.75 -44.37 8.86
CA VAL A 31 -0.81 -44.71 7.77
C VAL A 31 -0.16 -46.08 8.04
N ARG A 32 -0.29 -47.02 7.10
CA ARG A 32 0.42 -48.32 7.12
C ARG A 32 1.46 -48.39 6.00
N VAL A 33 2.74 -48.20 6.35
CA VAL A 33 3.87 -48.42 5.42
C VAL A 33 4.22 -49.91 5.37
N GLY A 34 4.06 -50.54 4.20
CA GLY A 34 4.41 -51.95 3.97
C GLY A 34 5.59 -52.11 3.02
N TRP A 35 6.57 -52.95 3.39
CA TRP A 35 7.77 -53.18 2.59
C TRP A 35 7.75 -54.59 1.96
N HIS A 36 8.06 -54.69 0.67
CA HIS A 36 8.20 -55.96 -0.05
C HIS A 36 9.53 -56.04 -0.79
N LEU A 37 10.53 -56.63 -0.12
CA LEU A 37 11.84 -56.95 -0.71
C LEU A 37 11.81 -58.33 -1.37
N ARG A 38 11.95 -58.38 -2.70
CA ARG A 38 12.25 -59.62 -3.43
C ARG A 38 13.74 -59.95 -3.33
N THR A 39 14.12 -60.79 -2.37
CA THR A 39 15.50 -61.26 -2.24
C THR A 39 15.82 -62.36 -3.26
N GLY A 40 16.63 -62.04 -4.26
CA GLY A 40 17.33 -63.06 -5.07
C GLY A 40 18.44 -63.72 -4.24
N SER A 41 18.62 -65.03 -4.40
CA SER A 41 19.52 -65.83 -3.55
C SER A 41 21.01 -65.66 -3.89
N ALA A 42 21.83 -65.25 -2.92
CA ALA A 42 23.16 -65.84 -2.67
C ALA A 42 23.84 -65.32 -1.37
N MET A 43 24.64 -66.20 -0.75
CA MET A 43 25.74 -65.97 0.19
C MET A 43 25.52 -65.13 1.47
N LEU A 44 25.44 -65.85 2.61
CA LEU A 44 25.74 -65.30 3.94
C LEU A 44 27.24 -65.02 4.08
N ILE A 45 27.61 -63.79 4.43
CA ILE A 45 28.81 -63.47 5.22
C ILE A 45 28.36 -62.54 6.35
N GLY A 46 28.63 -62.92 7.60
CA GLY A 46 28.08 -62.24 8.77
C GLY A 46 28.88 -61.03 9.21
N PHE A 47 28.24 -59.86 9.28
CA PHE A 47 28.62 -58.76 10.17
C PHE A 47 27.40 -58.32 10.99
N LEU A 48 27.49 -58.48 12.30
CA LEU A 48 26.39 -58.24 13.24
C LEU A 48 26.33 -56.76 13.65
N GLY A 49 25.23 -56.10 13.28
CA GLY A 49 24.66 -54.96 14.01
C GLY A 49 25.48 -53.66 14.13
N ARG A 50 25.26 -52.71 13.20
CA ARG A 50 25.23 -51.26 13.49
C ARG A 50 24.66 -50.32 12.40
N PRO A 51 24.75 -50.57 11.07
CA PRO A 51 24.42 -49.52 10.08
C PRO A 51 22.93 -49.16 10.02
N MET A 52 22.02 -50.11 10.25
CA MET A 52 20.57 -49.83 10.19
C MET A 52 20.10 -48.82 11.24
N TYR A 53 20.72 -48.79 12.43
CA TYR A 53 20.38 -47.78 13.45
C TYR A 53 20.84 -46.38 13.06
N GLN A 54 21.98 -46.24 12.39
CA GLN A 54 22.43 -44.93 11.88
C GLN A 54 21.61 -44.49 10.67
N ALA A 55 21.24 -45.42 9.78
CA ALA A 55 20.30 -45.12 8.70
C ALA A 55 18.94 -44.63 9.24
N ALA A 56 18.40 -45.27 10.29
CA ALA A 56 17.18 -44.81 10.95
C ALA A 56 17.35 -43.46 11.67
N LEU A 57 18.47 -43.24 12.37
CA LEU A 57 18.78 -41.98 13.06
C LEU A 57 18.97 -40.79 12.12
N VAL A 58 19.25 -41.00 10.83
CA VAL A 58 19.27 -39.94 9.80
C VAL A 58 17.93 -39.87 9.07
N ALA A 59 17.34 -41.01 8.69
CA ALA A 59 16.10 -41.04 7.92
C ALA A 59 14.87 -40.58 8.72
N VAL A 60 14.79 -40.84 10.02
CA VAL A 60 13.67 -40.37 10.87
C VAL A 60 13.63 -38.85 10.96
N PRO A 61 14.71 -38.12 11.32
CA PRO A 61 14.68 -36.66 11.25
C PRO A 61 14.55 -36.14 9.83
N LEU A 62 15.14 -36.77 8.80
CA LEU A 62 14.95 -36.33 7.42
C LEU A 62 13.48 -36.43 6.98
N VAL A 63 12.78 -37.51 7.36
CA VAL A 63 11.35 -37.72 7.10
C VAL A 63 10.46 -36.86 8.00
N ALA A 64 10.87 -36.55 9.23
CA ALA A 64 10.17 -35.60 10.09
C ALA A 64 10.30 -34.16 9.57
N ILE A 65 11.45 -33.79 9.01
CA ILE A 65 11.67 -32.52 8.31
C ILE A 65 10.80 -32.46 7.05
N THR A 66 10.84 -33.46 6.17
CA THR A 66 10.04 -33.43 4.94
C THR A 66 8.54 -33.60 5.18
N LEU A 67 8.10 -34.30 6.23
CA LEU A 67 6.69 -34.30 6.65
C LEU A 67 6.28 -33.01 7.34
N GLY A 68 7.18 -32.36 8.09
CA GLY A 68 6.95 -31.03 8.66
C GLY A 68 6.70 -29.96 7.59
N PHE A 69 7.30 -30.12 6.41
CA PHE A 69 7.02 -29.29 5.21
C PHE A 69 5.81 -29.76 4.38
N VAL A 70 5.12 -30.86 4.77
CA VAL A 70 4.05 -31.49 3.96
C VAL A 70 2.74 -31.68 4.74
N VAL A 71 2.69 -31.35 6.04
CA VAL A 71 1.43 -31.05 6.73
C VAL A 71 1.07 -29.61 6.37
N PRO A 72 0.06 -29.34 5.52
CA PRO A 72 -0.46 -27.98 5.40
C PRO A 72 -1.02 -27.55 6.76
N SER A 73 -0.72 -26.31 7.17
CA SER A 73 -1.42 -25.70 8.29
C SER A 73 -2.92 -25.71 8.00
N THR A 74 -3.71 -26.13 8.97
CA THR A 74 -5.16 -25.93 8.92
C THR A 74 -5.44 -24.43 8.86
N PRO A 75 -6.37 -23.95 8.01
CA PRO A 75 -6.79 -22.56 8.04
C PRO A 75 -7.29 -22.21 9.45
N SER A 76 -6.69 -21.18 10.07
CA SER A 76 -7.22 -20.59 11.29
C SER A 76 -8.45 -19.76 10.92
N SER A 77 -9.53 -19.90 11.70
CA SER A 77 -10.75 -19.10 11.52
C SER A 77 -10.72 -17.90 12.45
N ALA A 78 -10.91 -16.70 11.91
CA ALA A 78 -11.26 -15.52 12.69
C ALA A 78 -12.77 -15.46 12.95
N SER A 79 -13.17 -14.57 13.85
CA SER A 79 -14.57 -14.20 14.07
C SER A 79 -14.88 -12.88 13.38
N ALA A 80 -16.06 -12.78 12.76
CA ALA A 80 -16.60 -11.50 12.29
C ALA A 80 -17.42 -10.76 13.38
N GLU A 81 -17.74 -11.43 14.49
CA GLU A 81 -18.56 -10.88 15.59
C GLU A 81 -18.05 -9.53 16.20
N PRO A 82 -16.75 -9.18 16.20
CA PRO A 82 -16.28 -7.87 16.66
C PRO A 82 -16.62 -6.68 15.74
N PHE A 83 -17.09 -6.92 14.52
CA PHE A 83 -17.26 -5.90 13.49
C PHE A 83 -18.72 -5.76 13.07
N ALA A 84 -19.19 -4.53 12.84
CA ALA A 84 -20.56 -4.22 12.45
C ALA A 84 -20.56 -3.39 11.17
N LEU A 85 -20.09 -4.02 10.08
CA LEU A 85 -19.82 -3.34 8.82
C LEU A 85 -21.09 -3.00 8.03
N SER A 86 -21.20 -1.76 7.57
CA SER A 86 -22.28 -1.32 6.65
C SER A 86 -21.70 -0.63 5.40
N VAL A 87 -22.29 -0.88 4.23
CA VAL A 87 -21.76 -0.40 2.94
C VAL A 87 -22.73 0.61 2.31
N THR A 88 -22.23 1.81 2.01
CA THR A 88 -23.00 2.89 1.37
C THR A 88 -22.28 3.40 0.12
N PRO A 89 -22.95 3.54 -1.03
CA PRO A 89 -22.33 4.14 -2.22
C PRO A 89 -22.12 5.65 -2.05
N ILE A 90 -20.95 6.12 -2.47
CA ILE A 90 -20.70 7.54 -2.76
C ILE A 90 -21.33 7.84 -4.13
N SER A 91 -21.83 9.06 -4.36
CA SER A 91 -22.68 9.36 -5.52
C SER A 91 -22.05 8.97 -6.86
N PRO A 92 -22.86 8.45 -7.81
CA PRO A 92 -22.37 8.00 -9.10
C PRO A 92 -21.81 9.15 -9.95
N ALA A 93 -20.86 8.80 -10.81
CA ALA A 93 -20.29 9.69 -11.82
C ALA A 93 -21.38 10.44 -12.61
N VAL A 94 -21.12 11.72 -12.89
CA VAL A 94 -21.98 12.56 -13.73
C VAL A 94 -21.65 12.29 -15.20
N ASP A 95 -22.68 12.30 -16.07
CA ASP A 95 -22.50 12.03 -17.49
C ASP A 95 -21.49 12.98 -18.18
N PRO A 96 -20.62 12.47 -19.07
CA PRO A 96 -20.66 11.13 -19.67
C PRO A 96 -20.00 10.03 -18.82
N VAL A 97 -20.77 8.99 -18.46
CA VAL A 97 -20.27 7.80 -17.76
C VAL A 97 -19.84 6.72 -18.77
N ARG A 98 -18.61 6.19 -18.63
CA ARG A 98 -18.07 5.10 -19.47
C ARG A 98 -17.47 3.96 -18.61
N ALA A 99 -17.15 2.83 -19.25
CA ALA A 99 -16.54 1.65 -18.61
C ALA A 99 -15.10 1.34 -19.09
N ILE A 100 -14.52 2.20 -19.94
CA ILE A 100 -13.19 2.04 -20.55
C ILE A 100 -12.68 3.40 -21.02
N ARG A 101 -11.36 3.65 -21.01
CA ARG A 101 -10.78 4.85 -21.62
C ARG A 101 -10.65 4.71 -23.14
N ASN A 102 -10.78 5.83 -23.83
CA ASN A 102 -10.25 5.99 -25.18
C ASN A 102 -8.70 6.00 -25.09
N VAL A 103 -8.04 5.24 -25.96
CA VAL A 103 -6.58 5.08 -25.96
C VAL A 103 -5.99 5.14 -27.38
N ASN A 104 -4.67 5.26 -27.44
CA ASN A 104 -3.85 5.27 -28.65
C ASN A 104 -4.12 4.05 -29.56
N PRO A 105 -4.19 4.20 -30.90
CA PRO A 105 -4.54 3.11 -31.83
C PRO A 105 -3.55 1.94 -31.91
N SER A 106 -2.44 1.97 -31.16
CA SER A 106 -1.51 0.85 -31.03
C SER A 106 -1.82 -0.09 -29.86
N VAL A 107 -2.69 0.31 -28.92
CA VAL A 107 -3.07 -0.42 -27.69
C VAL A 107 -4.59 -0.56 -27.53
N ASP A 108 -5.37 -0.28 -28.59
CA ASP A 108 -6.84 -0.32 -28.62
C ASP A 108 -7.45 -1.68 -28.22
N HIS A 109 -6.91 -2.77 -28.77
CA HIS A 109 -7.27 -4.16 -28.46
C HIS A 109 -6.85 -4.61 -27.05
N ILE A 110 -5.98 -3.86 -26.36
CA ILE A 110 -5.64 -4.05 -24.94
C ILE A 110 -6.17 -2.91 -24.05
N ALA A 111 -7.09 -2.08 -24.56
CA ALA A 111 -7.62 -0.94 -23.84
C ALA A 111 -8.16 -1.25 -22.43
N PRO A 112 -8.74 -2.44 -22.12
CA PRO A 112 -9.14 -2.78 -20.74
C PRO A 112 -7.96 -2.92 -19.76
N TRP A 113 -6.78 -3.35 -20.23
CA TRP A 113 -5.54 -3.37 -19.44
C TRP A 113 -5.02 -1.96 -19.20
N ILE A 114 -5.01 -1.11 -20.23
CA ILE A 114 -4.62 0.31 -20.10
C ILE A 114 -5.61 1.07 -19.19
N SER A 115 -6.90 0.71 -19.26
CA SER A 115 -8.00 1.28 -18.48
C SER A 115 -8.10 0.71 -17.06
N SER A 116 -7.08 0.02 -16.57
CA SER A 116 -7.13 -0.70 -15.29
C SER A 116 -6.74 0.13 -14.07
N VAL A 117 -6.43 1.42 -14.23
CA VAL A 117 -5.94 2.29 -13.14
C VAL A 117 -6.58 3.68 -13.22
N GLY A 118 -6.52 4.43 -12.11
CA GLY A 118 -7.00 5.82 -12.05
C GLY A 118 -8.34 6.03 -11.34
N ALA A 119 -8.91 5.00 -10.69
CA ALA A 119 -9.79 5.21 -9.54
C ALA A 119 -8.93 5.39 -8.28
N GLY A 120 -9.22 6.43 -7.49
CA GLY A 120 -8.48 6.73 -6.27
C GLY A 120 -9.29 7.56 -5.28
N ALA A 121 -8.96 7.48 -3.99
CA ALA A 121 -9.65 8.18 -2.92
C ALA A 121 -8.64 8.61 -1.83
N ALA A 122 -8.69 9.86 -1.41
CA ALA A 122 -7.95 10.38 -0.27
C ALA A 122 -8.93 11.01 0.74
N VAL A 123 -8.67 10.88 2.04
CA VAL A 123 -9.57 11.40 3.09
C VAL A 123 -8.84 12.32 4.06
N ALA A 124 -9.44 13.48 4.40
CA ALA A 124 -8.90 14.44 5.36
C ALA A 124 -9.98 15.43 5.87
N ASP A 125 -9.55 16.34 6.76
CA ASP A 125 -10.26 17.55 7.18
C ASP A 125 -9.98 18.67 6.16
N LEU A 126 -10.98 19.05 5.35
CA LEU A 126 -10.88 20.09 4.31
C LEU A 126 -11.80 21.31 4.57
N ASP A 127 -12.91 21.12 5.30
CA ASP A 127 -13.87 22.16 5.66
C ASP A 127 -13.58 22.86 6.99
N GLY A 128 -12.78 22.24 7.87
CA GLY A 128 -12.31 22.80 9.13
C GLY A 128 -13.15 22.44 10.36
N ASP A 129 -14.04 21.44 10.31
CA ASP A 129 -14.79 20.95 11.48
C ASP A 129 -13.99 20.08 12.47
N ALA A 130 -12.76 19.71 12.11
CA ALA A 130 -11.81 18.84 12.79
C ALA A 130 -11.89 17.33 12.51
N TYR A 131 -12.87 16.84 11.75
CA TYR A 131 -13.01 15.41 11.42
C TYR A 131 -12.42 15.08 10.06
N ALA A 132 -11.88 13.86 9.90
CA ALA A 132 -11.32 13.41 8.63
C ALA A 132 -12.42 12.81 7.74
N ASN A 133 -13.39 13.65 7.32
CA ASN A 133 -14.63 13.20 6.69
C ASN A 133 -14.86 13.73 5.25
N GLU A 134 -13.96 14.55 4.71
CA GLU A 134 -13.97 14.90 3.28
C GLU A 134 -13.15 13.90 2.45
N VAL A 135 -13.80 13.31 1.45
CA VAL A 135 -13.21 12.38 0.51
C VAL A 135 -12.94 13.07 -0.83
N CYS A 136 -11.66 13.19 -1.19
CA CYS A 136 -11.23 13.54 -2.54
C CYS A 136 -11.27 12.29 -3.44
N LEU A 137 -12.31 12.16 -4.26
CA LEU A 137 -12.55 11.04 -5.16
C LEU A 137 -12.08 11.37 -6.58
N VAL A 138 -11.36 10.42 -7.21
CA VAL A 138 -11.05 10.42 -8.64
C VAL A 138 -11.86 9.30 -9.31
N ASP A 139 -12.76 9.68 -10.22
CA ASP A 139 -13.62 8.73 -10.92
C ASP A 139 -13.22 8.58 -12.41
N PRO A 140 -12.68 7.41 -12.82
CA PRO A 140 -12.23 7.18 -14.19
C PRO A 140 -13.38 7.06 -15.20
N ARG A 141 -14.65 6.92 -14.74
CA ARG A 141 -15.84 6.85 -15.61
C ARG A 141 -16.14 8.17 -16.30
N SER A 142 -15.79 9.27 -15.65
CA SER A 142 -16.01 10.66 -16.10
C SER A 142 -14.71 11.46 -16.25
N ASP A 143 -13.56 10.94 -15.82
CA ASP A 143 -12.31 11.69 -15.62
C ASP A 143 -12.51 12.94 -14.74
N SER A 144 -13.35 12.81 -13.71
CA SER A 144 -13.65 13.90 -12.76
C SER A 144 -12.90 13.73 -11.45
N VAL A 145 -12.62 14.84 -10.78
CA VAL A 145 -12.13 14.87 -9.40
C VAL A 145 -13.07 15.73 -8.56
N SER A 146 -13.58 15.18 -7.47
CA SER A 146 -14.59 15.80 -6.60
C SER A 146 -14.28 15.60 -5.13
N ILE A 147 -14.63 16.60 -4.32
CA ILE A 147 -14.69 16.47 -2.86
C ILE A 147 -16.11 16.09 -2.47
N HIS A 148 -16.24 15.07 -1.63
CA HIS A 148 -17.49 14.59 -1.04
C HIS A 148 -17.39 14.69 0.47
N GLN A 149 -18.30 15.43 1.12
CA GLN A 149 -18.39 15.48 2.57
C GLN A 149 -19.21 14.28 3.07
N ILE A 150 -18.72 13.54 4.05
CA ILE A 150 -19.36 12.34 4.60
C ILE A 150 -19.82 12.62 6.04
N ALA A 151 -21.08 12.99 6.24
CA ALA A 151 -21.65 13.08 7.60
C ALA A 151 -22.06 11.69 8.11
N ARG A 152 -22.03 11.48 9.44
CA ARG A 152 -22.39 10.22 10.13
C ARG A 152 -23.69 9.52 9.65
N ASP A 153 -24.74 10.23 9.26
CA ASP A 153 -26.00 9.62 8.77
C ASP A 153 -26.13 9.55 7.22
N THR A 154 -25.03 9.78 6.50
CA THR A 154 -25.02 9.94 5.03
C THR A 154 -25.33 8.65 4.29
N LYS A 155 -26.54 8.56 3.72
CA LYS A 155 -26.98 7.40 2.92
C LYS A 155 -26.62 7.49 1.43
N ASN A 156 -26.01 8.61 1.03
CA ASN A 156 -25.36 8.87 -0.26
C ASN A 156 -24.74 10.28 -0.23
N SER A 157 -23.44 10.43 -0.49
CA SER A 157 -22.77 11.74 -0.57
C SER A 157 -22.60 12.22 -2.01
N THR A 158 -23.21 13.37 -2.34
CA THR A 158 -22.99 14.10 -3.60
C THR A 158 -21.77 15.02 -3.51
N PRO A 159 -21.04 15.28 -4.61
CA PRO A 159 -19.96 16.27 -4.63
C PRO A 159 -20.36 17.62 -4.03
N VAL A 160 -19.57 18.11 -3.08
CA VAL A 160 -19.68 19.48 -2.53
C VAL A 160 -18.77 20.45 -3.27
N VAL A 161 -17.63 19.97 -3.78
CA VAL A 161 -16.72 20.70 -4.67
C VAL A 161 -16.31 19.80 -5.84
N THR A 162 -16.07 20.39 -7.00
CA THR A 162 -15.47 19.72 -8.17
C THR A 162 -14.15 20.41 -8.51
N LEU A 163 -13.05 19.66 -8.49
CA LEU A 163 -11.71 20.13 -8.82
C LEU A 163 -11.40 19.96 -10.32
N LEU A 164 -11.98 18.93 -10.95
CA LEU A 164 -11.87 18.63 -12.37
C LEU A 164 -13.22 18.13 -12.91
N ASP A 165 -13.72 18.76 -13.98
CA ASP A 165 -14.96 18.39 -14.66
C ASP A 165 -14.72 18.17 -16.17
N GLN A 166 -15.77 17.81 -16.93
CA GLN A 166 -15.69 17.66 -18.39
C GLN A 166 -15.40 18.98 -19.16
N ASN A 167 -15.26 20.11 -18.46
CA ASN A 167 -14.83 21.39 -18.99
C ASN A 167 -13.37 21.73 -18.57
N GLY A 168 -12.66 20.77 -17.97
CA GLY A 168 -11.26 20.87 -17.54
C GLY A 168 -11.08 21.15 -16.05
N ILE A 169 -9.90 21.62 -15.66
CA ILE A 169 -9.59 21.98 -14.26
C ILE A 169 -10.52 23.11 -13.82
N ALA A 170 -11.09 23.03 -12.63
CA ALA A 170 -12.04 24.02 -12.12
C ALA A 170 -11.37 25.40 -11.95
N PRO A 171 -12.06 26.53 -12.22
CA PRO A 171 -11.45 27.84 -12.15
C PRO A 171 -11.29 28.32 -10.70
N GLY A 172 -10.12 28.88 -10.37
CA GLY A 172 -9.88 29.58 -9.10
C GLY A 172 -10.61 30.92 -8.99
N ARG A 173 -10.31 31.71 -7.95
CA ARG A 173 -10.98 32.99 -7.67
C ARG A 173 -10.89 34.02 -8.82
N GLY A 174 -9.89 33.89 -9.69
CA GLY A 174 -9.76 34.69 -10.92
C GLY A 174 -10.70 34.31 -12.09
N GLY A 175 -11.45 33.21 -11.99
CA GLY A 175 -12.36 32.72 -13.04
C GLY A 175 -11.68 32.05 -14.24
N GLN A 176 -10.35 31.98 -14.26
CA GLN A 176 -9.56 31.28 -15.28
C GLN A 176 -9.35 29.81 -14.87
N ARG A 177 -9.52 28.89 -15.83
CA ARG A 177 -9.15 27.47 -15.70
C ARG A 177 -7.68 27.26 -16.10
N LEU A 178 -7.01 26.29 -15.49
CA LEU A 178 -5.71 25.80 -15.97
C LEU A 178 -5.86 24.96 -17.25
N ALA A 179 -4.74 24.69 -17.93
CA ALA A 179 -4.74 23.94 -19.17
C ALA A 179 -4.95 22.43 -18.93
N TYR A 180 -5.97 21.88 -19.60
CA TYR A 180 -6.32 20.46 -19.61
C TYR A 180 -6.91 20.09 -20.97
N GLU A 181 -6.46 18.98 -21.55
CA GLU A 181 -6.94 18.44 -22.83
C GLU A 181 -7.57 17.04 -22.63
N PRO A 182 -8.91 16.95 -22.51
CA PRO A 182 -9.59 15.67 -22.29
C PRO A 182 -9.36 14.60 -23.37
N ALA A 183 -8.85 14.97 -24.55
CA ALA A 183 -8.49 14.01 -25.60
C ALA A 183 -7.13 13.32 -25.38
N THR A 184 -6.26 13.83 -24.49
CA THR A 184 -4.91 13.29 -24.26
C THR A 184 -4.53 13.18 -22.78
N GLN A 185 -5.34 13.70 -21.86
CA GLN A 185 -5.05 13.79 -20.44
C GLN A 185 -6.18 13.19 -19.59
N ALA A 186 -5.84 12.61 -18.44
CA ALA A 186 -6.79 12.04 -17.48
C ALA A 186 -6.25 12.13 -16.04
N PRO A 187 -7.10 12.33 -15.01
CA PRO A 187 -6.69 12.22 -13.62
C PRO A 187 -6.47 10.76 -13.24
N MET A 188 -5.52 10.53 -12.33
CA MET A 188 -5.10 9.19 -11.92
C MET A 188 -5.08 8.99 -10.41
N GLY A 189 -5.17 10.06 -9.63
CA GLY A 189 -5.37 10.01 -8.18
C GLY A 189 -5.30 11.38 -7.54
N CYS A 190 -5.68 11.42 -6.26
CA CYS A 190 -5.65 12.59 -5.40
C CYS A 190 -4.74 12.29 -4.20
N ARG A 191 -4.12 13.33 -3.64
CA ARG A 191 -3.44 13.32 -2.34
C ARG A 191 -3.75 14.61 -1.58
N LEU A 192 -3.84 14.52 -0.26
CA LEU A 192 -4.26 15.59 0.64
C LEU A 192 -3.16 15.89 1.65
N ALA A 193 -2.74 17.15 1.74
CA ALA A 193 -1.81 17.70 2.72
C ALA A 193 -1.87 19.24 2.66
N ASP A 194 -1.46 19.93 3.71
CA ASP A 194 -1.20 21.38 3.63
C ASP A 194 0.13 21.59 2.88
N LEU A 195 0.06 22.11 1.65
CA LEU A 195 1.19 22.28 0.73
C LEU A 195 1.75 23.70 0.81
N ASP A 196 0.90 24.73 0.97
CA ASP A 196 1.38 26.12 1.03
C ASP A 196 1.78 26.58 2.45
N GLY A 197 1.24 25.96 3.50
CA GLY A 197 1.49 26.23 4.92
C GLY A 197 0.45 27.06 5.66
N ASN A 198 -0.72 27.31 5.08
CA ASN A 198 -1.70 28.26 5.60
C ASN A 198 -2.57 27.74 6.78
N GLY A 199 -2.47 26.45 7.11
CA GLY A 199 -3.24 25.75 8.14
C GLY A 199 -4.43 24.96 7.61
N TRP A 200 -4.62 24.89 6.29
CA TRP A 200 -5.71 24.15 5.64
C TRP A 200 -5.15 23.09 4.71
N THR A 201 -5.79 21.92 4.69
CA THR A 201 -5.38 20.82 3.82
C THR A 201 -5.74 21.14 2.36
N ASP A 202 -4.74 21.08 1.49
CA ASP A 202 -4.83 21.25 0.03
C ASP A 202 -5.05 19.89 -0.67
N ALA A 203 -5.34 19.92 -1.98
CA ALA A 203 -5.50 18.72 -2.81
C ALA A 203 -4.55 18.70 -4.01
N LEU A 204 -3.59 17.77 -4.02
CA LEU A 204 -2.74 17.46 -5.16
C LEU A 204 -3.44 16.45 -6.08
N VAL A 205 -3.69 16.83 -7.34
CA VAL A 205 -4.17 15.93 -8.38
C VAL A 205 -3.02 15.56 -9.32
N TYR A 206 -2.82 14.26 -9.55
CA TYR A 206 -1.84 13.75 -10.51
C TYR A 206 -2.51 13.04 -11.69
N PHE A 207 -1.78 12.96 -12.81
CA PHE A 207 -2.38 12.74 -14.13
C PHE A 207 -1.57 11.79 -15.02
N TRP A 208 -2.25 11.32 -16.07
CA TRP A 208 -1.63 10.93 -17.34
C TRP A 208 -1.70 12.09 -18.34
N GLY A 209 -0.61 12.30 -19.10
CA GLY A 209 -0.49 13.32 -20.15
C GLY A 209 -0.20 14.75 -19.68
N ARG A 210 0.01 14.99 -18.37
CA ARG A 210 0.42 16.30 -17.79
C ARG A 210 1.12 16.13 -16.44
N GLY A 211 1.78 17.18 -15.96
CA GLY A 211 2.26 17.26 -14.58
C GLY A 211 1.13 17.40 -13.54
N PRO A 212 1.44 17.30 -12.24
CA PRO A 212 0.44 17.47 -11.18
C PRO A 212 0.02 18.93 -10.96
N VAL A 213 -1.18 19.12 -10.42
CA VAL A 213 -1.73 20.42 -10.02
C VAL A 213 -2.09 20.39 -8.54
N ALA A 214 -1.70 21.43 -7.81
CA ALA A 214 -2.11 21.66 -6.44
C ALA A 214 -3.35 22.56 -6.44
N HIS A 215 -4.42 22.11 -5.82
CA HIS A 215 -5.58 22.91 -5.49
C HIS A 215 -5.40 23.42 -4.05
N LEU A 216 -4.99 24.67 -3.90
CA LEU A 216 -4.72 25.28 -2.60
C LEU A 216 -6.03 25.72 -1.93
N ASN A 217 -6.28 25.26 -0.71
CA ASN A 217 -7.50 25.47 0.06
C ASN A 217 -7.41 26.81 0.80
N LEU A 218 -8.02 27.85 0.23
CA LEU A 218 -8.00 29.21 0.78
C LEU A 218 -9.04 29.41 1.91
N GLY A 219 -9.28 28.36 2.69
CA GLY A 219 -10.23 28.24 3.79
C GLY A 219 -11.59 27.65 3.41
N GLY A 220 -12.08 26.68 4.18
CA GLY A 220 -13.42 26.11 4.08
C GLY A 220 -13.75 25.58 2.68
N MET A 221 -12.96 24.62 2.19
CA MET A 221 -13.04 24.04 0.84
C MET A 221 -13.00 25.07 -0.32
N THR A 222 -12.42 26.27 -0.13
CA THR A 222 -12.36 27.31 -1.18
C THR A 222 -11.07 27.22 -1.99
N PHE A 223 -11.03 26.32 -2.97
CA PHE A 223 -9.79 26.00 -3.70
C PHE A 223 -9.38 27.00 -4.80
N GLU A 224 -8.07 27.16 -5.00
CA GLU A 224 -7.44 27.84 -6.16
C GLU A 224 -6.38 26.93 -6.80
N PRO A 225 -6.41 26.68 -8.13
CA PRO A 225 -5.54 25.70 -8.78
C PRO A 225 -4.21 26.31 -9.26
N HIS A 226 -3.11 25.62 -8.99
CA HIS A 226 -1.75 25.99 -9.37
C HIS A 226 -1.03 24.81 -10.03
N GLU A 227 -0.30 25.06 -11.13
CA GLU A 227 0.67 24.08 -11.63
C GLU A 227 1.81 23.95 -10.60
N VAL A 228 2.16 22.73 -10.19
CA VAL A 228 3.19 22.49 -9.17
C VAL A 228 4.60 22.87 -9.66
N LEU A 229 4.79 22.85 -10.98
CA LEU A 229 6.02 23.25 -11.67
C LEU A 229 5.70 24.26 -12.77
N ASP A 230 6.61 25.20 -13.01
CA ASP A 230 6.55 26.11 -14.16
C ASP A 230 6.44 25.30 -15.48
N GLY A 231 5.34 25.48 -16.21
CA GLY A 231 5.06 24.72 -17.42
C GLY A 231 4.51 23.30 -17.20
N GLY A 232 3.95 22.99 -16.02
CA GLY A 232 3.40 21.67 -15.68
C GLY A 232 2.41 21.08 -16.70
N ALA A 233 1.65 21.92 -17.41
CA ALA A 233 0.74 21.52 -18.48
C ALA A 233 1.41 21.07 -19.79
N ASP A 234 2.68 21.43 -20.02
CA ASP A 234 3.48 21.03 -21.21
C ASP A 234 4.30 19.75 -20.96
N LEU A 235 4.25 19.18 -19.74
CA LEU A 235 4.82 17.88 -19.42
C LEU A 235 3.94 16.75 -19.98
N ASP A 236 4.52 15.58 -20.28
CA ASP A 236 3.79 14.40 -20.77
C ASP A 236 4.15 13.20 -19.86
N TRP A 237 3.76 13.30 -18.58
CA TRP A 237 4.01 12.32 -17.51
C TRP A 237 2.85 11.34 -17.37
N TYR A 238 3.09 10.18 -16.75
CA TYR A 238 2.10 9.10 -16.59
C TYR A 238 2.08 8.61 -15.14
N THR A 239 1.66 9.50 -14.23
CA THR A 239 1.75 9.29 -12.78
C THR A 239 0.65 8.37 -12.28
N ASN A 240 1.02 7.37 -11.49
CA ASN A 240 0.10 6.41 -10.86
C ASN A 240 0.05 6.54 -9.33
N THR A 241 1.08 7.13 -8.71
CA THR A 241 1.12 7.41 -7.26
C THR A 241 1.91 8.68 -6.95
N ALA A 242 1.60 9.29 -5.82
CA ALA A 242 2.40 10.32 -5.18
C ALA A 242 2.38 10.12 -3.66
N ALA A 243 3.39 10.61 -2.95
CA ALA A 243 3.39 10.64 -1.49
C ALA A 243 4.21 11.84 -0.98
N PHE A 244 3.88 12.32 0.21
CA PHE A 244 4.52 13.45 0.86
C PHE A 244 5.48 13.01 1.96
N SER A 245 6.62 13.68 2.11
CA SER A 245 7.54 13.48 3.24
C SER A 245 8.60 14.57 3.30
N ASP A 246 9.32 14.70 4.41
CA ASP A 246 10.58 15.46 4.47
C ASP A 246 11.71 14.57 3.94
N LEU A 247 11.86 14.50 2.61
CA LEU A 247 12.71 13.51 1.94
C LEU A 247 14.20 13.87 2.02
N ASN A 248 14.53 15.17 2.09
CA ASN A 248 15.91 15.64 2.24
C ASN A 248 16.32 15.93 3.69
N GLY A 249 15.38 15.93 4.63
CA GLY A 249 15.62 16.20 6.06
C GLY A 249 15.79 17.68 6.41
N ASP A 250 15.25 18.61 5.61
CA ASP A 250 15.34 20.07 5.86
C ASP A 250 14.14 20.66 6.64
N GLY A 251 13.11 19.84 6.89
CA GLY A 251 11.89 20.23 7.61
C GLY A 251 10.74 20.67 6.70
N THR A 252 10.95 20.85 5.39
CA THR A 252 9.89 21.16 4.43
C THR A 252 9.17 19.89 3.94
N LEU A 253 7.95 20.01 3.42
CA LEU A 253 7.22 18.89 2.84
C LEU A 253 7.53 18.73 1.35
N ASP A 254 8.22 17.65 0.98
CA ASP A 254 8.55 17.28 -0.40
C ASP A 254 7.49 16.34 -1.01
N ILE A 255 7.53 16.18 -2.34
CA ILE A 255 6.63 15.29 -3.09
C ILE A 255 7.44 14.25 -3.87
N PHE A 256 7.19 12.96 -3.63
CA PHE A 256 7.58 11.88 -4.55
C PHE A 256 6.50 11.69 -5.62
N ILE A 257 6.92 11.51 -6.89
CA ILE A 257 6.04 11.25 -8.04
C ILE A 257 6.44 9.92 -8.69
N GLY A 258 5.54 8.93 -8.67
CA GLY A 258 5.72 7.61 -9.25
C GLY A 258 5.03 7.47 -10.62
N ASN A 259 5.79 7.24 -11.68
CA ASN A 259 5.27 7.13 -13.06
C ASN A 259 5.28 5.67 -13.57
N TYR A 260 4.25 5.31 -14.33
CA TYR A 260 4.03 3.94 -14.83
C TYR A 260 4.49 3.80 -16.30
N PHE A 261 3.82 4.48 -17.23
CA PHE A 261 4.22 4.51 -18.65
C PHE A 261 5.35 5.52 -18.91
N ALA A 262 6.17 5.25 -19.92
CA ALA A 262 7.27 6.12 -20.35
C ALA A 262 6.82 7.57 -20.64
N ASP A 263 7.59 8.55 -20.17
CA ASP A 263 7.37 9.97 -20.46
C ASP A 263 7.21 10.20 -21.98
N GLY A 264 6.22 10.98 -22.38
CA GLY A 264 5.91 11.21 -23.79
C GLY A 264 5.12 10.08 -24.46
N ALA A 265 4.56 9.09 -23.75
CA ALA A 265 3.94 7.90 -24.34
C ALA A 265 2.84 8.20 -25.38
N GLN A 266 2.08 9.29 -25.21
CA GLN A 266 0.87 9.61 -25.99
C GLN A 266 -0.16 8.49 -25.90
N LEU A 267 -0.40 8.00 -24.67
CA LEU A 267 -1.19 6.80 -24.37
C LEU A 267 -2.69 6.98 -24.64
N LEU A 268 -3.22 8.19 -24.41
CA LEU A 268 -4.64 8.54 -24.58
C LEU A 268 -4.93 9.14 -25.96
N ASP A 269 -3.91 9.65 -26.66
CA ASP A 269 -4.06 10.33 -27.96
C ASP A 269 -4.48 9.34 -29.07
N GLN A 270 -5.77 9.36 -29.39
CA GLN A 270 -6.37 8.56 -30.48
C GLN A 270 -5.90 8.99 -31.88
N GLY A 271 -5.33 10.19 -32.02
CA GLY A 271 -4.77 10.71 -33.27
C GLY A 271 -3.29 10.38 -33.47
N SER A 272 -2.60 9.86 -32.44
CA SER A 272 -1.15 9.68 -32.49
C SER A 272 -0.72 8.59 -33.47
N PRO A 273 0.29 8.86 -34.34
CA PRO A 273 0.98 7.83 -35.11
C PRO A 273 2.08 7.12 -34.31
N LYS A 274 2.35 7.54 -33.06
CA LYS A 274 3.35 6.91 -32.18
C LYS A 274 2.79 5.59 -31.65
N ARG A 275 3.58 4.52 -31.74
CA ARG A 275 3.32 3.27 -31.02
C ARG A 275 3.65 3.48 -29.54
N VAL A 276 2.72 3.13 -28.65
CA VAL A 276 3.00 2.94 -27.23
C VAL A 276 3.78 1.64 -27.08
N ASP A 277 4.90 1.69 -26.37
CA ASP A 277 5.65 0.49 -26.03
C ASP A 277 5.19 0.00 -24.65
N MET A 278 4.88 -1.28 -24.55
CA MET A 278 4.54 -1.93 -23.27
C MET A 278 5.82 -2.27 -22.50
N ASN A 279 5.70 -2.81 -21.30
CA ASN A 279 6.81 -3.18 -20.44
C ASN A 279 7.82 -4.10 -21.17
N ASP A 280 9.11 -3.78 -21.08
CA ASP A 280 10.16 -4.47 -21.84
C ASP A 280 10.60 -5.81 -21.24
N SER A 281 10.08 -6.19 -20.07
CA SER A 281 10.09 -7.55 -19.53
C SER A 281 8.95 -7.70 -18.51
N LEU A 282 8.68 -8.92 -18.02
CA LEU A 282 7.75 -9.20 -16.90
C LEU A 282 8.43 -9.53 -15.56
N SER A 283 9.76 -9.46 -15.52
CA SER A 283 10.54 -9.62 -14.27
C SER A 283 11.58 -8.52 -14.05
N ARG A 284 11.81 -7.68 -15.07
CA ARG A 284 12.93 -6.73 -15.19
C ARG A 284 12.58 -5.56 -16.11
N ALA A 285 11.34 -5.07 -16.05
CA ALA A 285 10.95 -3.89 -16.82
C ALA A 285 11.75 -2.66 -16.38
N MET A 286 12.30 -1.92 -17.36
CA MET A 286 13.18 -0.76 -17.18
C MET A 286 12.84 0.39 -18.14
N ASN A 287 11.78 0.24 -18.94
CA ASN A 287 11.29 1.22 -19.89
C ASN A 287 10.05 2.01 -19.40
N GLY A 288 9.82 2.05 -18.08
CA GLY A 288 8.71 2.81 -17.49
C GLY A 288 8.93 4.32 -17.51
N GLY A 289 7.98 5.04 -16.93
CA GLY A 289 8.10 6.49 -16.70
C GLY A 289 9.22 6.83 -15.71
N ARG A 290 9.70 8.08 -15.73
CA ARG A 290 10.72 8.50 -14.76
C ARG A 290 10.05 8.87 -13.43
N ASN A 291 10.50 8.26 -12.34
CA ASN A 291 10.16 8.71 -10.99
C ASN A 291 10.92 10.00 -10.64
N TYR A 292 10.24 10.92 -9.96
CA TYR A 292 10.75 12.24 -9.62
C TYR A 292 10.60 12.56 -8.13
N VAL A 293 11.44 13.48 -7.64
CA VAL A 293 11.26 14.16 -6.36
C VAL A 293 11.17 15.66 -6.61
N LEU A 294 10.16 16.29 -6.02
CA LEU A 294 9.95 17.73 -6.02
C LEU A 294 10.22 18.21 -4.60
N LEU A 295 11.32 18.94 -4.38
CA LEU A 295 11.66 19.44 -3.05
C LEU A 295 10.89 20.72 -2.74
N GLY A 296 10.38 20.84 -1.52
CA GLY A 296 9.77 22.07 -1.02
C GLY A 296 10.82 23.16 -0.78
N ARG A 297 10.46 24.42 -1.09
CA ARG A 297 11.32 25.60 -0.94
C ARG A 297 10.52 26.79 -0.42
N GLY A 298 11.13 27.61 0.44
CA GLY A 298 10.54 28.84 0.95
C GLY A 298 9.92 28.72 2.34
N GLY A 299 9.48 27.52 2.73
CA GLY A 299 8.85 27.26 4.02
C GLY A 299 7.40 27.76 4.10
N PHE A 300 6.80 27.63 5.28
CA PHE A 300 5.39 27.94 5.51
C PHE A 300 5.18 29.38 6.05
N PRO A 301 4.19 30.17 5.58
CA PRO A 301 3.28 29.91 4.45
C PRO A 301 3.78 30.56 3.14
N ALA A 302 4.54 29.85 2.31
CA ALA A 302 4.89 30.19 0.91
C ALA A 302 5.76 29.10 0.23
N VAL A 303 5.32 27.84 0.17
CA VAL A 303 6.13 26.77 -0.49
C VAL A 303 6.08 26.86 -2.01
N THR A 304 7.24 26.71 -2.66
CA THR A 304 7.39 26.45 -4.09
C THR A 304 8.15 25.13 -4.29
N TYR A 305 7.85 24.41 -5.37
CA TYR A 305 8.42 23.07 -5.61
C TYR A 305 9.54 23.08 -6.67
N GLU A 306 10.66 22.45 -6.34
CA GLU A 306 11.85 22.34 -7.19
C GLU A 306 12.07 20.89 -7.65
N LEU A 307 12.03 20.64 -8.96
CA LEU A 307 12.27 19.33 -9.55
C LEU A 307 13.76 18.93 -9.43
N VAL A 308 14.06 17.85 -8.69
CA VAL A 308 15.41 17.28 -8.60
C VAL A 308 15.67 16.34 -9.77
N ALA A 309 16.43 16.82 -10.75
CA ALA A 309 16.67 16.12 -12.01
C ALA A 309 17.43 14.78 -11.88
N ASP A 310 18.23 14.62 -10.82
CA ASP A 310 19.10 13.46 -10.57
C ASP A 310 18.87 12.80 -9.19
N ALA A 311 17.66 12.90 -8.63
CA ALA A 311 17.26 12.25 -7.37
C ALA A 311 17.51 10.72 -7.35
N PHE A 312 17.42 10.10 -8.52
CA PHE A 312 17.68 8.67 -8.75
C PHE A 312 18.54 8.49 -10.01
N SER A 313 19.34 7.42 -10.05
CA SER A 313 19.99 6.99 -11.29
C SER A 313 18.96 6.52 -12.33
N ASP A 314 19.30 6.56 -13.62
CA ASP A 314 18.39 6.19 -14.72
C ASP A 314 17.73 4.81 -14.47
N ASP A 315 18.56 3.81 -14.15
CA ASP A 315 18.13 2.44 -13.80
C ASP A 315 17.18 2.36 -12.59
N ASN A 316 17.34 3.23 -11.59
CA ASN A 316 16.49 3.23 -10.40
C ASN A 316 15.23 4.09 -10.58
N SER A 317 15.15 4.87 -11.67
CA SER A 317 14.07 5.82 -11.93
C SER A 317 13.00 5.33 -12.90
N ARG A 318 13.26 4.29 -13.72
CA ARG A 318 12.37 3.85 -14.83
C ARG A 318 11.60 2.55 -14.56
N GLY A 319 11.19 2.33 -13.32
CA GLY A 319 10.26 1.24 -13.00
C GLY A 319 8.88 1.51 -13.59
N TRP A 320 8.04 0.49 -13.71
CA TRP A 320 6.60 0.67 -13.96
C TRP A 320 5.93 0.90 -12.61
N THR A 321 6.15 2.08 -12.03
CA THR A 321 5.82 2.35 -10.62
C THR A 321 4.31 2.49 -10.42
N LEU A 322 3.78 1.72 -9.47
CA LEU A 322 2.37 1.77 -9.07
C LEU A 322 2.18 2.36 -7.67
N ALA A 323 3.07 2.10 -6.73
CA ALA A 323 2.93 2.57 -5.36
C ALA A 323 4.26 2.98 -4.73
N VAL A 324 4.17 3.79 -3.68
CA VAL A 324 5.30 4.21 -2.86
C VAL A 324 4.89 4.17 -1.38
N ALA A 325 5.85 3.91 -0.50
CA ALA A 325 5.72 4.20 0.92
C ALA A 325 6.99 4.87 1.46
N ALA A 326 6.80 5.82 2.37
CA ALA A 326 7.83 6.57 3.07
C ALA A 326 7.67 6.42 4.59
N ALA A 327 8.75 6.07 5.29
CA ALA A 327 8.79 5.99 6.77
C ALA A 327 10.25 5.97 7.28
N ASP A 328 10.49 6.38 8.53
CA ASP A 328 11.77 6.14 9.22
C ASP A 328 11.88 4.67 9.64
N LEU A 329 12.68 3.90 8.90
CA LEU A 329 12.86 2.46 9.09
C LEU A 329 14.21 2.11 9.76
N ASN A 330 15.10 3.07 9.97
CA ASN A 330 16.43 2.84 10.56
C ASN A 330 16.61 3.52 11.94
N GLY A 331 15.83 4.56 12.25
CA GLY A 331 15.85 5.31 13.51
C GLY A 331 16.61 6.64 13.47
N ASP A 332 17.05 7.12 12.29
CA ASP A 332 17.69 8.43 12.11
C ASP A 332 16.71 9.56 11.73
N SER A 333 15.40 9.25 11.71
CA SER A 333 14.30 10.13 11.34
C SER A 333 14.32 10.61 9.89
N LEU A 334 15.12 10.03 8.99
CA LEU A 334 14.95 10.22 7.55
C LEU A 334 13.96 9.18 7.00
N PRO A 335 13.08 9.54 6.06
CA PRO A 335 12.22 8.56 5.41
C PRO A 335 13.00 7.70 4.41
N GLU A 336 13.11 6.41 4.71
CA GLU A 336 13.36 5.37 3.71
C GLU A 336 12.22 5.37 2.68
N LEU A 337 12.51 4.97 1.43
CA LEU A 337 11.49 4.80 0.39
C LEU A 337 11.40 3.35 -0.08
N TYR A 338 10.20 2.78 -0.03
CA TYR A 338 9.84 1.57 -0.78
C TYR A 338 9.01 1.97 -2.00
N VAL A 339 9.49 1.66 -3.21
CA VAL A 339 8.82 1.99 -4.48
C VAL A 339 8.44 0.68 -5.18
N ALA A 340 7.14 0.40 -5.20
CA ALA A 340 6.57 -0.82 -5.76
C ALA A 340 6.40 -0.69 -7.28
N ASN A 341 6.97 -1.65 -8.00
CA ASN A 341 7.01 -1.70 -9.46
C ASN A 341 6.26 -2.92 -9.98
N ASP A 342 5.43 -2.67 -10.97
CA ASP A 342 4.91 -3.72 -11.82
C ASP A 342 6.01 -4.22 -12.77
N PHE A 343 5.93 -5.49 -13.16
CA PHE A 343 6.78 -6.14 -14.17
C PHE A 343 8.32 -6.07 -13.96
N GLY A 344 8.82 -5.53 -12.85
CA GLY A 344 10.23 -5.30 -12.55
C GLY A 344 10.47 -5.22 -11.03
N PRO A 345 11.73 -5.23 -10.57
CA PRO A 345 12.04 -5.23 -9.13
C PRO A 345 11.58 -3.95 -8.44
N ASP A 346 10.99 -4.13 -7.26
CA ASP A 346 10.69 -3.06 -6.33
C ASP A 346 12.01 -2.39 -5.91
N ARG A 347 11.99 -1.07 -5.71
CA ARG A 347 13.17 -0.31 -5.25
C ARG A 347 13.04 -0.01 -3.78
N PHE A 348 14.11 -0.24 -3.03
CA PHE A 348 14.20 0.16 -1.64
C PHE A 348 15.41 1.06 -1.46
N PHE A 349 15.15 2.31 -1.10
CA PHE A 349 16.16 3.33 -0.93
C PHE A 349 16.35 3.62 0.55
N VAL A 350 17.57 3.38 1.04
CA VAL A 350 18.01 3.93 2.31
C VAL A 350 18.32 5.41 2.10
N ASN A 351 17.80 6.26 2.97
CA ASN A 351 17.98 7.69 2.86
C ASN A 351 19.36 8.08 3.40
N ARG A 352 20.12 8.81 2.58
CA ARG A 352 21.49 9.25 2.86
C ARG A 352 21.62 10.77 2.74
N SER A 353 20.50 11.48 2.85
CA SER A 353 20.43 12.93 2.77
C SER A 353 21.16 13.59 3.94
N VAL A 354 21.85 14.70 3.68
CA VAL A 354 22.65 15.42 4.69
C VAL A 354 22.56 16.91 4.38
N ASP A 355 22.32 17.73 5.41
CA ASP A 355 22.21 19.19 5.32
C ASP A 355 21.20 19.67 4.24
N GLY A 356 20.02 19.02 4.17
CA GLY A 356 18.98 19.31 3.17
C GLY A 356 19.32 18.92 1.72
N ARG A 357 20.45 18.24 1.50
CA ARG A 357 20.84 17.73 0.17
C ARG A 357 20.43 16.28 0.02
N LEU A 358 19.37 16.06 -0.75
CA LEU A 358 18.80 14.75 -1.07
C LEU A 358 19.85 13.74 -1.56
N ALA A 359 19.81 12.52 -1.05
CA ALA A 359 20.56 11.37 -1.57
C ALA A 359 19.92 10.04 -1.17
N PHE A 360 19.77 9.12 -2.14
CA PHE A 360 19.16 7.80 -1.92
C PHE A 360 20.10 6.65 -2.34
N GLU A 361 20.21 5.62 -1.50
CA GLU A 361 21.00 4.40 -1.76
C GLU A 361 20.07 3.20 -1.99
N ASN A 362 19.95 2.73 -3.24
CA ASN A 362 19.14 1.55 -3.55
C ASN A 362 19.79 0.24 -3.07
N VAL A 363 19.10 -0.50 -2.21
CA VAL A 363 19.50 -1.83 -1.73
C VAL A 363 19.04 -2.93 -2.69
N ASP A 364 19.94 -3.86 -3.05
CA ASP A 364 19.66 -5.03 -3.89
C ASP A 364 19.93 -6.34 -3.12
N GLY A 365 18.86 -6.98 -2.63
CA GLY A 365 18.91 -8.24 -1.90
C GLY A 365 19.38 -8.07 -0.46
N GLY A 366 18.57 -7.36 0.33
CA GLY A 366 18.72 -7.26 1.80
C GLY A 366 18.66 -8.63 2.51
N ASN A 367 19.28 -8.72 3.69
CA ASN A 367 19.36 -9.91 4.56
C ASN A 367 19.45 -11.29 3.84
N LYS A 368 20.65 -11.60 3.37
CA LYS A 368 21.04 -12.88 2.74
C LYS A 368 21.12 -14.03 3.76
N GLY A 369 19.99 -14.40 4.35
CA GLY A 369 19.82 -15.57 5.21
C GLY A 369 19.99 -16.89 4.44
N LEU A 370 20.41 -17.95 5.14
CA LEU A 370 20.56 -19.30 4.55
C LEU A 370 19.21 -19.96 4.20
N PHE A 371 18.14 -19.55 4.89
CA PHE A 371 16.80 -20.16 4.79
C PHE A 371 15.76 -19.24 4.14
N ASN A 372 16.11 -17.98 3.85
CA ASN A 372 15.19 -17.00 3.27
C ASN A 372 15.11 -17.22 1.75
N PRO A 373 13.90 -17.36 1.15
CA PRO A 373 13.74 -17.35 -0.30
C PRO A 373 14.28 -16.05 -0.91
N ARG A 374 14.93 -16.14 -2.07
CA ARG A 374 15.53 -14.98 -2.75
C ARG A 374 14.53 -14.06 -3.47
N SER A 375 13.27 -14.48 -3.57
CA SER A 375 12.12 -13.72 -4.08
C SER A 375 11.28 -13.09 -2.95
N THR A 376 11.75 -13.20 -1.72
CA THR A 376 11.15 -12.58 -0.52
C THR A 376 12.24 -11.84 0.27
N MET A 377 13.09 -11.11 -0.45
CA MET A 377 14.14 -10.24 0.10
C MET A 377 13.93 -8.82 -0.42
N ILE A 378 14.25 -7.80 0.38
CA ILE A 378 14.13 -6.41 -0.09
C ILE A 378 15.02 -6.15 -1.31
N GLY A 379 14.44 -5.53 -2.35
CA GLY A 379 15.01 -5.33 -3.68
C GLY A 379 15.06 -6.61 -4.55
N ARG A 380 14.48 -7.72 -4.08
CA ARG A 380 14.38 -9.03 -4.75
C ARG A 380 13.08 -9.74 -4.34
N ASP A 381 12.02 -9.10 -4.77
CA ASP A 381 10.59 -9.40 -4.68
C ASP A 381 10.10 -10.35 -5.81
N SER A 382 8.78 -10.37 -6.05
CA SER A 382 8.06 -11.11 -7.11
C SER A 382 7.90 -10.33 -8.43
N PHE A 383 8.40 -9.10 -8.50
CA PHE A 383 8.35 -8.20 -9.65
C PHE A 383 6.92 -7.79 -10.05
N LYS A 384 5.99 -7.68 -9.09
CA LYS A 384 4.55 -7.37 -9.27
C LYS A 384 4.02 -6.43 -8.17
N GLY A 385 4.85 -5.52 -7.66
CA GLY A 385 4.49 -4.62 -6.57
C GLY A 385 3.46 -3.59 -7.03
N MET A 386 2.21 -3.72 -6.57
CA MET A 386 1.10 -2.84 -6.97
C MET A 386 0.66 -1.85 -5.89
N GLY A 387 0.95 -2.12 -4.62
CA GLY A 387 0.58 -1.30 -3.47
C GLY A 387 1.47 -1.62 -2.28
N VAL A 388 1.77 -0.64 -1.42
CA VAL A 388 2.62 -0.83 -0.24
C VAL A 388 2.13 0.01 0.95
N THR A 389 2.21 -0.56 2.14
CA THR A 389 1.96 0.13 3.42
C THR A 389 2.99 -0.31 4.47
N ILE A 390 3.16 0.50 5.52
CA ILE A 390 4.18 0.31 6.56
C ILE A 390 3.53 0.48 7.93
N ALA A 391 3.62 -0.55 8.78
CA ALA A 391 3.01 -0.63 10.12
C ALA A 391 3.71 -1.70 10.99
N ASP A 392 3.48 -1.72 12.30
CA ASP A 392 3.90 -2.81 13.20
C ASP A 392 2.83 -3.92 13.21
N VAL A 393 3.00 -4.96 12.37
CA VAL A 393 1.97 -5.99 12.08
C VAL A 393 2.06 -7.18 13.06
N ASN A 394 3.21 -7.38 13.71
CA ASN A 394 3.41 -8.44 14.71
C ASN A 394 3.62 -7.96 16.15
N ARG A 395 3.58 -6.64 16.40
CA ARG A 395 3.68 -5.97 17.71
C ARG A 395 5.03 -6.20 18.40
N ASP A 396 6.12 -5.98 17.67
CA ASP A 396 7.48 -5.96 18.23
C ASP A 396 8.18 -4.59 18.20
N ASN A 397 7.46 -3.53 17.82
CA ASN A 397 7.85 -2.10 17.80
C ASN A 397 8.91 -1.75 16.73
N ASP A 398 9.32 -2.68 15.87
CA ASP A 398 9.88 -2.33 14.55
C ASP A 398 8.74 -2.06 13.55
N TYR A 399 9.09 -1.54 12.37
CA TYR A 399 8.13 -1.34 11.28
C TYR A 399 8.27 -2.43 10.22
N ASP A 400 7.16 -3.05 9.86
CA ASP A 400 7.04 -4.02 8.78
C ASP A 400 6.60 -3.33 7.48
N ILE A 401 6.98 -3.90 6.33
CA ILE A 401 6.51 -3.46 5.01
C ILE A 401 5.63 -4.54 4.40
N TYR A 402 4.36 -4.24 4.16
CA TYR A 402 3.46 -5.13 3.41
C TYR A 402 3.31 -4.64 1.97
N VAL A 403 3.37 -5.57 1.00
CA VAL A 403 3.33 -5.25 -0.44
C VAL A 403 2.35 -6.16 -1.18
N SER A 404 1.36 -5.54 -1.79
CA SER A 404 0.33 -6.21 -2.58
C SER A 404 0.85 -6.63 -3.96
N ASN A 405 0.52 -7.87 -4.31
CA ASN A 405 1.03 -8.63 -5.44
C ASN A 405 -0.09 -9.52 -6.04
N ILE A 406 0.24 -10.33 -7.07
CA ILE A 406 -0.72 -11.21 -7.73
C ILE A 406 -0.74 -12.62 -7.10
N THR A 407 -1.87 -12.99 -6.51
CA THR A 407 -2.16 -14.34 -5.99
C THR A 407 -3.50 -14.87 -6.52
N HIS A 408 -3.63 -14.97 -7.85
CA HIS A 408 -4.86 -15.44 -8.50
C HIS A 408 -4.80 -16.96 -8.75
N GLU A 409 -5.81 -17.73 -8.33
CA GLU A 409 -5.84 -19.17 -8.54
C GLU A 409 -5.91 -19.51 -10.04
N PHE A 410 -5.12 -20.49 -10.48
CA PHE A 410 -4.85 -20.78 -11.91
C PHE A 410 -4.25 -19.61 -12.71
N GLY A 411 -3.92 -18.50 -12.03
CA GLY A 411 -3.39 -17.25 -12.57
C GLY A 411 -1.86 -17.15 -12.55
N LEU A 412 -1.36 -15.95 -12.24
CA LEU A 412 -0.08 -15.80 -11.55
C LEU A 412 -0.32 -16.02 -10.05
N PHE A 413 0.51 -16.86 -9.43
CA PHE A 413 0.40 -17.22 -8.02
C PHE A 413 1.77 -17.06 -7.38
N GLU A 414 2.16 -15.80 -7.16
CA GLU A 414 3.43 -15.41 -6.57
C GLU A 414 3.32 -15.49 -5.03
N SER A 415 3.26 -14.35 -4.35
CA SER A 415 2.88 -14.21 -2.95
C SER A 415 2.54 -12.75 -2.69
N GLN A 416 1.58 -12.46 -1.81
CA GLN A 416 1.61 -11.17 -1.11
C GLN A 416 2.88 -11.13 -0.26
N LEU A 417 3.57 -9.99 -0.18
CA LEU A 417 4.84 -9.91 0.56
C LEU A 417 4.63 -9.16 1.88
N LEU A 418 5.32 -9.65 2.92
CA LEU A 418 5.45 -8.99 4.21
C LEU A 418 6.90 -9.13 4.64
N PHE A 419 7.58 -8.01 4.74
CA PHE A 419 8.94 -7.88 5.24
C PHE A 419 8.83 -7.46 6.70
N LEU A 420 8.92 -8.42 7.63
CA LEU A 420 8.86 -8.16 9.06
C LEU A 420 10.19 -7.56 9.54
N GLY A 421 10.13 -6.54 10.39
CA GLY A 421 11.28 -5.83 10.93
C GLY A 421 12.24 -6.70 11.75
N GLU A 422 13.50 -6.28 11.78
CA GLU A 422 14.60 -6.82 12.60
C GLU A 422 15.61 -5.69 12.95
N GLY A 423 15.15 -4.47 13.18
CA GLY A 423 15.95 -3.26 13.38
C GLY A 423 16.81 -2.85 12.16
N ALA A 424 17.96 -2.22 12.41
CA ALA A 424 18.94 -1.83 11.39
C ALA A 424 20.39 -2.21 11.76
N LYS A 425 21.29 -2.19 10.78
CA LYS A 425 22.73 -2.49 10.94
C LYS A 425 23.56 -1.27 11.32
N ASP A 426 24.81 -1.52 11.72
CA ASP A 426 25.88 -0.51 11.91
C ASP A 426 26.10 0.44 10.70
N ASP A 427 25.68 0.05 9.49
CA ASP A 427 25.73 0.85 8.25
C ASP A 427 24.41 1.60 7.93
N GLY A 428 23.47 1.62 8.88
CA GLY A 428 22.16 2.27 8.78
C GLY A 428 21.22 1.60 7.79
N ILE A 429 21.51 0.39 7.27
CA ILE A 429 20.61 -0.32 6.37
C ILE A 429 19.62 -1.16 7.21
N PRO A 430 18.30 -0.90 7.14
CA PRO A 430 17.27 -1.70 7.80
C PRO A 430 17.34 -3.19 7.46
N THR A 431 16.81 -4.00 8.36
CA THR A 431 16.84 -5.46 8.27
C THR A 431 15.46 -6.08 8.43
N PHE A 432 15.21 -7.12 7.62
CA PHE A 432 13.91 -7.75 7.52
C PHE A 432 14.00 -9.26 7.27
N ARG A 433 12.93 -9.96 7.66
CA ARG A 433 12.64 -11.38 7.40
C ARG A 433 11.27 -11.55 6.73
N PRO A 434 11.04 -12.57 5.89
CA PRO A 434 9.74 -12.80 5.28
C PRO A 434 8.70 -13.30 6.30
N GLY A 435 7.55 -12.63 6.39
CA GLY A 435 6.46 -12.96 7.33
C GLY A 435 5.20 -13.57 6.72
N ALA A 436 4.91 -13.30 5.44
CA ALA A 436 3.55 -13.48 4.88
C ALA A 436 3.00 -14.91 4.98
N GLU A 437 3.81 -15.94 4.68
CA GLU A 437 3.42 -17.35 4.81
C GLU A 437 3.20 -17.77 6.28
N ALA A 438 4.06 -17.26 7.17
CA ALA A 438 4.03 -17.55 8.59
C ALA A 438 2.77 -16.99 9.24
N LEU A 439 2.38 -15.75 8.89
CA LEU A 439 1.15 -15.12 9.39
C LEU A 439 -0.11 -15.50 8.59
N GLY A 440 0.02 -16.06 7.38
CA GLY A 440 -1.11 -16.45 6.52
C GLY A 440 -1.59 -15.37 5.55
N LEU A 441 -0.97 -14.20 5.56
CA LEU A 441 -1.25 -13.07 4.66
C LEU A 441 -0.77 -13.28 3.21
N ALA A 442 -0.01 -14.35 2.93
CA ALA A 442 0.65 -14.59 1.64
C ALA A 442 -0.28 -14.83 0.43
N ARG A 443 -1.56 -15.19 0.62
CA ARG A 443 -2.44 -15.67 -0.46
C ARG A 443 -3.85 -15.13 -0.25
N THR A 444 -4.28 -14.23 -1.14
CA THR A 444 -5.56 -13.51 -1.01
C THR A 444 -6.25 -13.36 -2.37
N ALA A 445 -5.78 -12.44 -3.23
CA ALA A 445 -6.34 -12.16 -4.54
C ALA A 445 -5.29 -11.60 -5.53
N PHE A 446 -5.75 -11.03 -6.64
CA PHE A 446 -5.00 -10.04 -7.42
C PHE A 446 -5.23 -8.68 -6.72
N SER A 447 -4.20 -8.10 -6.10
CA SER A 447 -4.36 -6.98 -5.15
C SER A 447 -3.57 -5.73 -5.58
N TRP A 448 -4.19 -4.56 -5.49
CA TRP A 448 -3.63 -3.25 -5.84
C TRP A 448 -3.20 -2.50 -4.57
N ASP A 449 -3.97 -1.50 -4.14
CA ASP A 449 -3.72 -0.78 -2.90
C ASP A 449 -3.98 -1.62 -1.65
N ASN A 450 -3.40 -1.22 -0.53
CA ASN A 450 -3.61 -1.84 0.77
C ASN A 450 -3.42 -0.81 1.89
N LYS A 451 -4.09 -1.05 3.02
CA LYS A 451 -4.03 -0.23 4.23
C LYS A 451 -4.13 -1.12 5.47
N VAL A 452 -3.59 -0.65 6.58
CA VAL A 452 -3.50 -1.37 7.86
C VAL A 452 -3.96 -0.44 8.98
N GLY A 453 -4.74 -0.96 9.93
CA GLY A 453 -5.29 -0.21 11.07
C GLY A 453 -6.02 -1.16 12.02
N ASP A 454 -6.18 -0.77 13.28
CA ASP A 454 -6.88 -1.56 14.29
C ASP A 454 -8.38 -1.20 14.25
N LEU A 455 -9.21 -2.03 13.61
CA LEU A 455 -10.59 -1.66 13.27
C LEU A 455 -11.58 -1.97 14.41
N ASN A 456 -11.21 -2.78 15.40
CA ASN A 456 -12.05 -3.14 16.55
C ASN A 456 -11.48 -2.66 17.90
N ASN A 457 -10.37 -1.92 17.86
CA ASN A 457 -9.55 -1.46 18.97
C ASN A 457 -9.02 -2.55 19.93
N ASP A 458 -8.83 -3.80 19.50
CA ASP A 458 -8.35 -4.88 20.39
C ASP A 458 -6.84 -4.87 20.66
N GLY A 459 -6.13 -3.91 20.05
CA GLY A 459 -4.69 -3.74 20.13
C GLY A 459 -3.94 -4.54 19.07
N ARG A 460 -4.60 -4.95 17.97
CA ARG A 460 -3.99 -5.67 16.84
C ARG A 460 -4.58 -5.11 15.54
N VAL A 461 -3.73 -4.95 14.53
CA VAL A 461 -4.16 -4.33 13.27
C VAL A 461 -4.79 -5.35 12.31
N GLU A 462 -5.90 -4.96 11.68
CA GLU A 462 -6.39 -5.57 10.45
C GLU A 462 -5.59 -5.11 9.23
N LEU A 463 -5.74 -5.84 8.13
CA LEU A 463 -5.18 -5.49 6.82
C LEU A 463 -6.24 -5.57 5.73
N LEU A 464 -6.47 -4.44 5.06
CA LEU A 464 -7.37 -4.28 3.92
C LEU A 464 -6.61 -4.37 2.59
N GLN A 465 -7.18 -5.00 1.57
CA GLN A 465 -6.65 -4.95 0.20
C GLN A 465 -7.71 -4.57 -0.83
N ALA A 466 -7.35 -3.67 -1.74
CA ALA A 466 -8.11 -3.36 -2.94
C ALA A 466 -7.85 -4.48 -3.98
N THR A 467 -8.89 -5.20 -4.40
CA THR A 467 -8.74 -6.42 -5.21
C THR A 467 -9.44 -6.35 -6.57
N GLY A 468 -9.00 -7.22 -7.49
CA GLY A 468 -9.57 -7.41 -8.83
C GLY A 468 -8.86 -6.59 -9.91
N PHE A 469 -8.96 -7.02 -11.18
CA PHE A 469 -8.18 -6.42 -12.28
C PHE A 469 -9.03 -6.02 -13.50
N VAL A 470 -9.13 -6.89 -14.51
CA VAL A 470 -10.01 -6.67 -15.68
C VAL A 470 -11.16 -7.66 -15.59
N ARG A 471 -12.38 -7.17 -15.83
CA ARG A 471 -13.63 -7.94 -15.76
C ARG A 471 -14.29 -8.05 -17.13
N GLY A 472 -14.70 -9.26 -17.51
CA GLY A 472 -15.31 -9.51 -18.82
C GLY A 472 -16.02 -10.86 -18.93
N PRO A 473 -16.63 -11.17 -20.09
CA PRO A 473 -17.28 -12.45 -20.34
C PRO A 473 -16.34 -13.60 -20.72
N VAL A 474 -15.09 -13.34 -21.13
CA VAL A 474 -14.14 -14.35 -21.63
C VAL A 474 -12.85 -14.34 -20.79
N ASN A 475 -12.56 -15.41 -20.07
CA ASN A 475 -11.27 -15.56 -19.38
C ASN A 475 -10.11 -15.50 -20.40
N ARG A 476 -9.25 -14.49 -20.29
CA ARG A 476 -8.05 -14.23 -21.10
C ARG A 476 -6.74 -14.54 -20.39
N TRP A 477 -6.80 -15.09 -19.18
CA TRP A 477 -5.62 -15.48 -18.43
C TRP A 477 -4.69 -16.42 -19.21
N PRO A 478 -5.18 -17.46 -19.92
CA PRO A 478 -4.29 -18.37 -20.66
C PRO A 478 -3.44 -17.64 -21.71
N GLU A 479 -4.03 -16.73 -22.49
CA GLU A 479 -3.31 -15.96 -23.50
C GLU A 479 -2.32 -14.97 -22.89
N ILE A 480 -2.65 -14.37 -21.73
CA ILE A 480 -1.71 -13.53 -20.95
C ILE A 480 -0.55 -14.39 -20.40
N GLN A 481 -0.80 -15.61 -19.95
CA GLN A 481 0.23 -16.52 -19.46
C GLN A 481 1.14 -17.05 -20.59
N GLU A 482 0.58 -17.31 -21.79
CA GLU A 482 1.37 -17.66 -22.98
C GLU A 482 2.25 -16.48 -23.45
N LEU A 483 1.70 -15.26 -23.47
CA LEU A 483 2.49 -14.04 -23.69
C LEU A 483 3.59 -13.90 -22.63
N ALA A 484 3.27 -14.16 -21.35
CA ALA A 484 4.18 -13.95 -20.25
C ALA A 484 5.42 -14.87 -20.24
N LEU A 485 5.31 -16.03 -20.88
CA LEU A 485 6.40 -16.99 -21.06
C LEU A 485 7.13 -16.82 -22.41
N SER A 486 6.82 -15.76 -23.17
CA SER A 486 7.43 -15.44 -24.46
C SER A 486 8.75 -14.66 -24.32
N ASN A 487 9.20 -14.01 -25.38
CA ASN A 487 10.42 -13.20 -25.36
C ASN A 487 10.10 -11.74 -25.03
N ASP A 488 10.96 -11.09 -24.24
CA ASP A 488 10.93 -9.66 -23.89
C ASP A 488 10.57 -8.72 -25.08
N THR A 489 11.14 -8.98 -26.27
CA THR A 489 10.88 -8.21 -27.51
C THR A 489 9.41 -8.28 -27.99
N LEU A 490 8.68 -9.33 -27.60
CA LEU A 490 7.25 -9.49 -27.88
C LEU A 490 6.41 -8.79 -26.81
N ILE A 491 6.80 -8.86 -25.53
CA ILE A 491 6.12 -8.14 -24.43
C ILE A 491 6.07 -6.65 -24.73
N ALA A 492 7.21 -6.04 -25.09
CA ALA A 492 7.32 -4.60 -25.37
C ALA A 492 6.44 -4.09 -26.53
N ASN A 493 5.95 -4.97 -27.40
CA ASN A 493 5.24 -4.64 -28.62
C ASN A 493 3.74 -5.00 -28.49
N PRO A 494 2.82 -4.04 -28.29
CA PRO A 494 1.42 -4.35 -27.98
C PRO A 494 0.72 -5.22 -29.04
N ARG A 495 1.13 -5.14 -30.32
CA ARG A 495 0.62 -6.03 -31.40
C ARG A 495 0.90 -7.53 -31.21
N SER A 496 1.66 -7.92 -30.19
CA SER A 496 1.91 -9.30 -29.80
C SER A 496 1.04 -9.76 -28.62
N TRP A 497 0.26 -8.86 -28.02
CA TRP A 497 -0.67 -9.16 -26.94
C TRP A 497 -1.99 -9.74 -27.50
N PRO A 498 -2.75 -10.50 -26.70
CA PRO A 498 -4.10 -10.92 -27.06
C PRO A 498 -5.10 -9.75 -27.10
N ASP A 499 -6.22 -9.96 -27.79
CA ASP A 499 -7.37 -9.05 -27.75
C ASP A 499 -8.12 -9.21 -26.41
N LEU A 500 -8.02 -8.19 -25.55
CA LEU A 500 -8.58 -8.15 -24.21
C LEU A 500 -9.95 -7.45 -24.15
N THR A 501 -10.54 -7.00 -25.26
CA THR A 501 -11.77 -6.18 -25.26
C THR A 501 -12.95 -6.84 -24.54
N ASP A 502 -13.15 -8.15 -24.72
CA ASP A 502 -14.13 -8.98 -24.00
C ASP A 502 -13.51 -9.75 -22.78
N GLY A 503 -12.34 -9.31 -22.31
CA GLY A 503 -11.48 -10.09 -21.42
C GLY A 503 -11.79 -9.98 -19.93
N ASP A 504 -11.84 -11.13 -19.26
CA ASP A 504 -11.66 -11.25 -17.81
C ASP A 504 -10.24 -11.74 -17.51
N ILE A 505 -9.62 -11.16 -16.49
CA ILE A 505 -8.29 -11.56 -15.98
C ILE A 505 -8.36 -11.81 -14.46
N SER A 506 -9.13 -10.99 -13.74
CA SER A 506 -9.42 -11.18 -12.32
C SER A 506 -10.64 -10.32 -11.92
N GLY A 507 -11.73 -10.43 -12.68
CA GLY A 507 -12.90 -9.55 -12.57
C GLY A 507 -13.91 -9.90 -11.47
N ALA A 508 -13.71 -11.05 -10.83
CA ALA A 508 -14.53 -11.57 -9.74
C ALA A 508 -13.67 -11.90 -8.50
N ALA A 509 -12.73 -11.03 -8.18
CA ALA A 509 -11.91 -11.17 -6.97
C ALA A 509 -12.77 -10.97 -5.70
N PRO A 510 -12.49 -11.71 -4.61
CA PRO A 510 -13.13 -11.47 -3.33
C PRO A 510 -12.64 -10.15 -2.72
N ARG A 511 -13.47 -9.51 -1.89
CA ARG A 511 -12.97 -8.53 -0.93
C ARG A 511 -12.06 -9.20 0.10
N VAL A 512 -11.13 -8.43 0.66
CA VAL A 512 -10.11 -8.92 1.59
C VAL A 512 -10.03 -7.98 2.78
N VAL A 513 -10.52 -8.46 3.92
CA VAL A 513 -10.39 -7.86 5.26
C VAL A 513 -9.75 -8.92 6.14
N MET A 514 -8.43 -8.82 6.33
CA MET A 514 -7.64 -9.81 7.07
C MET A 514 -7.54 -9.37 8.54
N THR A 515 -8.12 -10.15 9.46
CA THR A 515 -8.06 -9.88 10.91
C THR A 515 -7.21 -10.94 11.64
N PRO A 516 -6.52 -10.60 12.75
CA PRO A 516 -5.74 -11.53 13.56
C PRO A 516 -6.56 -12.62 14.28
N THR A 517 -6.12 -13.87 14.16
CA THR A 517 -6.69 -15.03 14.88
C THR A 517 -6.04 -15.24 16.25
N GLU A 518 -6.66 -16.04 17.12
CA GLU A 518 -6.13 -16.35 18.47
C GLU A 518 -4.70 -16.92 18.47
N ASP A 519 -4.29 -17.60 17.39
CA ASP A 519 -2.95 -18.16 17.21
C ASP A 519 -1.94 -17.19 16.54
N GLY A 520 -2.31 -15.91 16.36
CA GLY A 520 -1.44 -14.87 15.79
C GLY A 520 -1.22 -15.01 14.28
N ARG A 521 -2.08 -15.77 13.59
CA ARG A 521 -2.20 -15.76 12.12
C ARG A 521 -3.27 -14.73 11.73
N TYR A 522 -3.54 -14.61 10.44
CA TYR A 522 -4.60 -13.77 9.87
C TYR A 522 -5.57 -14.62 9.04
N ALA A 523 -6.84 -14.21 9.01
CA ALA A 523 -7.87 -14.82 8.17
C ALA A 523 -8.79 -13.74 7.56
N ASN A 524 -9.29 -13.98 6.35
CA ASN A 524 -10.23 -13.08 5.68
C ASN A 524 -11.63 -13.23 6.30
N ILE A 525 -12.19 -12.14 6.81
CA ILE A 525 -13.57 -12.11 7.35
C ILE A 525 -14.60 -11.50 6.40
N ALA A 526 -14.21 -10.96 5.24
CA ALA A 526 -15.10 -10.19 4.37
C ALA A 526 -16.46 -10.86 4.09
N GLU A 527 -16.48 -12.14 3.69
CA GLU A 527 -17.73 -12.89 3.46
C GLU A 527 -18.57 -13.05 4.76
N ALA A 528 -17.92 -13.31 5.89
CA ALA A 528 -18.58 -13.48 7.19
C ALA A 528 -19.15 -12.15 7.74
N SER A 529 -18.51 -11.02 7.42
CA SER A 529 -18.97 -9.67 7.73
C SER A 529 -19.96 -9.08 6.69
N GLY A 530 -20.50 -9.92 5.79
CA GLY A 530 -21.50 -9.49 4.79
C GLY A 530 -20.94 -8.71 3.59
N LEU A 531 -19.62 -8.64 3.43
CA LEU A 531 -18.94 -8.01 2.30
C LEU A 531 -18.70 -9.01 1.14
N ASP A 532 -19.70 -9.82 0.81
CA ASP A 532 -19.62 -10.90 -0.20
C ASP A 532 -19.67 -10.38 -1.66
N ASP A 533 -20.07 -9.12 -1.87
CA ASP A 533 -20.19 -8.51 -3.19
C ASP A 533 -18.82 -8.06 -3.77
N GLY A 534 -18.09 -9.05 -4.32
CA GLY A 534 -16.76 -8.88 -4.92
C GLY A 534 -16.70 -7.79 -6.00
N GLY A 535 -15.66 -6.94 -5.90
CA GLY A 535 -15.50 -5.71 -6.66
C GLY A 535 -14.23 -5.66 -7.52
N VAL A 536 -13.88 -4.45 -7.96
CA VAL A 536 -12.65 -4.17 -8.73
C VAL A 536 -12.06 -2.82 -8.26
N MET A 537 -11.31 -2.86 -7.16
CA MET A 537 -10.89 -1.68 -6.37
C MET A 537 -9.43 -1.30 -6.64
N ARG A 538 -9.09 0.01 -6.64
CA ARG A 538 -7.72 0.55 -6.90
C ARG A 538 -7.15 1.49 -5.83
N GLY A 539 -7.97 1.91 -4.86
CA GLY A 539 -7.53 2.74 -3.73
C GLY A 539 -8.34 2.44 -2.49
N LEU A 540 -7.67 2.52 -1.33
CA LEU A 540 -8.26 2.44 0.00
C LEU A 540 -7.78 3.62 0.86
N ALA A 541 -8.70 4.18 1.66
CA ALA A 541 -8.43 5.26 2.59
C ALA A 541 -9.10 4.94 3.94
N LEU A 542 -8.34 4.91 5.03
CA LEU A 542 -8.85 4.76 6.40
C LEU A 542 -9.02 6.13 7.08
N ALA A 543 -10.06 6.27 7.90
CA ALA A 543 -10.22 7.35 8.87
C ALA A 543 -11.32 6.97 9.89
N ASP A 544 -11.34 7.64 11.04
CA ASP A 544 -12.57 7.78 11.85
C ASP A 544 -13.39 8.88 11.18
N ILE A 545 -14.30 8.50 10.27
CA ILE A 545 -15.08 9.42 9.42
C ILE A 545 -16.32 9.90 10.17
N ASP A 546 -16.88 9.00 10.97
CA ASP A 546 -18.03 9.15 11.84
C ASP A 546 -17.74 10.05 13.07
N GLY A 547 -16.61 9.80 13.74
CA GLY A 547 -16.10 10.58 14.87
C GLY A 547 -16.24 9.92 16.26
N ASP A 548 -16.42 8.61 16.37
CA ASP A 548 -16.60 7.90 17.65
C ASP A 548 -15.51 6.88 18.04
N GLY A 549 -14.66 6.43 17.11
CA GLY A 549 -13.30 5.96 17.42
C GLY A 549 -12.89 4.56 16.99
N ASP A 550 -13.73 3.80 16.29
CA ASP A 550 -13.26 2.79 15.35
C ASP A 550 -12.96 3.41 13.96
N LEU A 551 -12.59 2.59 12.98
CA LEU A 551 -12.02 3.07 11.71
C LEU A 551 -12.87 2.60 10.52
N ASP A 552 -13.40 3.59 9.80
CA ASP A 552 -14.11 3.45 8.53
C ASP A 552 -13.13 3.40 7.35
N TRP A 553 -13.61 2.99 6.17
CA TRP A 553 -12.83 3.15 4.94
C TRP A 553 -13.62 3.49 3.69
N ILE A 554 -12.90 4.10 2.74
CA ILE A 554 -13.37 4.35 1.38
C ILE A 554 -12.77 3.32 0.41
N GLU A 555 -13.62 2.71 -0.41
CA GLU A 555 -13.22 1.86 -1.55
C GLU A 555 -13.33 2.64 -2.87
N ALA A 556 -12.20 2.95 -3.50
CA ALA A 556 -12.16 3.51 -4.84
C ALA A 556 -12.32 2.40 -5.90
N ASN A 557 -13.57 2.12 -6.29
CA ASN A 557 -13.88 1.16 -7.37
C ASN A 557 -13.55 1.72 -8.75
N GLN A 558 -12.94 0.91 -9.60
CA GLN A 558 -12.71 1.21 -11.01
C GLN A 558 -13.93 0.79 -11.84
N TRP A 559 -14.48 1.71 -12.64
CA TRP A 559 -15.64 1.48 -13.53
C TRP A 559 -16.97 1.15 -12.81
N ALA A 560 -17.05 1.36 -11.50
CA ALA A 560 -18.25 1.25 -10.68
C ALA A 560 -18.25 2.35 -9.59
N ASP A 561 -19.31 2.46 -8.79
CA ASP A 561 -19.40 3.47 -7.73
C ASP A 561 -18.39 3.22 -6.59
N ALA A 562 -17.71 4.28 -6.17
CA ALA A 562 -16.94 4.28 -4.93
C ALA A 562 -17.86 4.07 -3.72
N ARG A 563 -17.33 3.51 -2.64
CA ARG A 563 -18.12 3.11 -1.47
C ARG A 563 -17.48 3.61 -0.20
N LEU A 564 -18.31 4.05 0.73
CA LEU A 564 -18.01 4.09 2.15
C LEU A 564 -18.33 2.71 2.74
N VAL A 565 -17.43 2.19 3.57
CA VAL A 565 -17.73 1.12 4.51
C VAL A 565 -17.57 1.72 5.91
N VAL A 566 -18.69 1.76 6.65
CA VAL A 566 -18.72 2.20 8.05
C VAL A 566 -18.57 0.98 8.94
N ASN A 567 -17.88 1.12 10.07
CA ASN A 567 -17.98 0.17 11.17
C ASN A 567 -18.80 0.82 12.32
N ASP A 568 -19.80 0.11 12.82
CA ASP A 568 -20.72 0.59 13.89
C ASP A 568 -20.66 -0.37 15.11
N CYS A 569 -19.47 -0.78 15.61
CA CYS A 569 -19.43 -1.88 16.61
C CYS A 569 -19.97 -1.47 18.01
N ASP A 570 -20.89 -2.27 18.56
CA ASP A 570 -21.58 -1.99 19.84
C ASP A 570 -20.64 -1.87 21.06
N ASP A 571 -19.42 -2.41 20.99
CA ASP A 571 -18.40 -2.41 22.05
C ASP A 571 -16.97 -2.54 21.47
N CYS A 572 -16.58 -1.58 20.61
CA CYS A 572 -15.25 -1.51 19.97
C CYS A 572 -14.10 -1.22 20.95
N GLY A 573 -14.06 -1.83 22.14
CA GLY A 573 -12.95 -1.66 23.09
C GLY A 573 -12.66 -0.22 23.51
N GLY A 574 -11.39 0.18 23.43
CA GLY A 574 -10.92 1.52 23.79
C GLY A 574 -9.65 1.91 23.05
N PHE A 575 -9.49 3.19 22.75
CA PHE A 575 -8.48 3.70 21.83
C PHE A 575 -7.76 4.95 22.34
N VAL A 576 -6.64 5.29 21.70
CA VAL A 576 -5.95 6.59 21.77
C VAL A 576 -5.80 7.10 20.34
N GLY A 577 -6.45 8.22 20.03
CA GLY A 577 -6.31 8.89 18.74
C GLY A 577 -5.48 10.16 18.86
N LEU A 578 -4.49 10.36 18.00
CA LEU A 578 -3.56 11.50 18.02
C LEU A 578 -3.54 12.23 16.67
N ARG A 579 -4.11 13.44 16.64
CA ARG A 579 -3.85 14.40 15.56
C ARG A 579 -2.54 15.14 15.84
N ILE A 580 -1.46 14.73 15.18
CA ILE A 580 -0.11 15.27 15.43
C ILE A 580 0.20 16.38 14.41
N LEU A 581 0.31 17.61 14.89
CA LEU A 581 0.50 18.81 14.07
C LEU A 581 1.79 19.53 14.47
N ARG A 582 2.49 20.13 13.50
CA ARG A 582 3.62 21.04 13.76
C ARG A 582 3.19 22.49 13.58
N ALA A 583 3.51 23.36 14.52
CA ALA A 583 3.13 24.78 14.46
C ALA A 583 3.76 25.51 13.27
N THR A 584 3.04 26.47 12.68
CA THR A 584 3.55 27.38 11.64
C THR A 584 3.91 28.76 12.22
N GLU A 585 4.94 29.40 11.66
CA GLU A 585 5.30 30.76 12.07
C GLU A 585 4.30 31.80 11.55
N SER A 586 3.71 32.59 12.45
CA SER A 586 2.83 33.68 12.03
C SER A 586 3.62 34.86 11.47
N THR A 587 3.71 34.95 10.14
CA THR A 587 4.35 36.03 9.36
C THR A 587 5.88 36.13 9.50
N PRO A 588 6.64 36.04 8.38
CA PRO A 588 8.10 36.14 8.40
C PRO A 588 8.63 37.38 9.14
N GLY A 589 9.51 37.14 10.13
CA GLY A 589 10.16 38.20 10.91
C GLY A 589 9.43 38.64 12.18
N THR A 590 8.36 37.96 12.60
CA THR A 590 7.91 38.03 14.00
C THR A 590 8.71 37.05 14.88
N SER A 591 8.39 36.93 16.17
CA SER A 591 9.00 35.90 17.04
C SER A 591 8.08 34.68 17.10
N PRO A 592 8.62 33.44 17.16
CA PRO A 592 7.81 32.22 17.18
C PRO A 592 6.68 32.29 18.21
N THR A 593 5.44 32.09 17.73
CA THR A 593 4.23 32.08 18.57
C THR A 593 3.78 30.68 18.95
N GLY A 594 4.38 29.63 18.39
CA GLY A 594 4.10 28.24 18.72
C GLY A 594 4.56 27.85 20.13
N PRO A 595 4.15 26.66 20.62
CA PRO A 595 4.57 26.15 21.91
C PRO A 595 6.08 25.82 21.90
N ARG A 596 6.74 25.82 23.06
CA ARG A 596 8.19 25.49 23.18
C ARG A 596 8.48 24.03 23.54
N THR A 597 7.42 23.28 23.77
CA THR A 597 7.35 21.87 24.16
C THR A 597 5.97 21.40 23.68
N PRO A 598 5.79 20.16 23.19
CA PRO A 598 4.50 19.71 22.68
C PRO A 598 3.33 20.01 23.62
N GLU A 599 2.28 20.64 23.07
CA GLU A 599 1.04 20.97 23.75
C GLU A 599 -0.01 19.90 23.42
N VAL A 600 -0.63 19.31 24.44
CA VAL A 600 -1.70 18.32 24.28
C VAL A 600 -3.04 18.99 24.57
N ILE A 601 -3.95 18.88 23.61
CA ILE A 601 -5.33 19.36 23.68
C ILE A 601 -6.26 18.15 23.66
N GLU A 602 -7.23 18.10 24.57
CA GLU A 602 -8.26 17.07 24.61
C GLU A 602 -9.26 17.28 23.45
N GLY A 603 -9.55 16.20 22.71
CA GLY A 603 -10.34 16.23 21.48
C GLY A 603 -9.55 16.59 20.21
N LEU A 604 -10.21 16.39 19.07
CA LEU A 604 -9.73 16.87 17.76
C LEU A 604 -9.77 18.41 17.68
N ARG A 605 -8.91 18.96 16.82
CA ARG A 605 -8.83 20.36 16.41
C ARG A 605 -8.54 20.40 14.92
N ALA A 606 -9.20 21.31 14.20
CA ALA A 606 -8.83 21.57 12.82
C ALA A 606 -7.46 22.27 12.79
N ALA A 607 -6.64 21.93 11.79
CA ALA A 607 -5.25 22.39 11.72
C ALA A 607 -5.14 23.94 11.78
N HIS A 608 -6.08 24.63 11.15
CA HIS A 608 -6.15 26.10 11.13
C HIS A 608 -6.49 26.73 12.50
N GLU A 609 -7.20 26.05 13.41
CA GLU A 609 -7.53 26.58 14.75
C GLU A 609 -6.25 26.82 15.56
N VAL A 610 -5.33 25.86 15.49
CA VAL A 610 -4.07 25.83 16.24
C VAL A 610 -2.87 26.36 15.44
N ARG A 611 -3.07 26.67 14.15
CA ARG A 611 -2.02 27.04 13.18
C ARG A 611 -0.97 25.93 13.03
N GLY A 612 -1.45 24.71 12.88
CA GLY A 612 -0.62 23.53 12.62
C GLY A 612 -0.65 23.13 11.14
N VAL A 613 0.35 22.36 10.74
CA VAL A 613 0.32 21.46 9.57
C VAL A 613 0.43 20.02 10.06
N ALA A 614 -0.05 19.03 9.29
CA ALA A 614 0.19 17.62 9.60
C ALA A 614 1.70 17.34 9.73
N ALA A 615 2.12 16.75 10.85
CA ALA A 615 3.54 16.50 11.14
C ALA A 615 4.05 15.23 10.42
N ILE A 616 3.91 15.17 9.09
CA ILE A 616 4.19 13.99 8.27
C ILE A 616 5.61 13.43 8.54
N GLY A 617 5.69 12.13 8.79
CA GLY A 617 6.91 11.43 9.22
C GLY A 617 7.19 11.47 10.74
N ALA A 618 6.46 12.26 11.53
CA ALA A 618 6.57 12.21 13.00
C ALA A 618 6.05 10.86 13.52
N SER A 619 6.82 10.23 14.40
CA SER A 619 6.49 8.94 15.00
C SER A 619 6.00 9.07 16.45
N ALA A 620 5.10 8.19 16.83
CA ALA A 620 4.51 8.08 18.15
C ALA A 620 4.58 6.63 18.66
N THR A 621 5.11 6.44 19.86
CA THR A 621 5.04 5.17 20.59
C THR A 621 4.22 5.35 21.86
N VAL A 622 3.04 4.73 21.93
CA VAL A 622 2.16 4.72 23.10
C VAL A 622 2.56 3.59 24.03
N THR A 623 2.93 3.91 25.27
CA THR A 623 3.09 2.95 26.38
C THR A 623 1.90 3.04 27.32
N THR A 624 1.19 1.92 27.51
CA THR A 624 -0.01 1.82 28.35
C THR A 624 0.29 1.67 29.83
N GLY A 625 -0.75 1.71 30.67
CA GLY A 625 -0.65 1.41 32.10
C GLY A 625 -0.21 -0.03 32.45
N SER A 626 -0.39 -0.99 31.54
CA SER A 626 0.10 -2.37 31.70
C SER A 626 1.58 -2.54 31.30
N GLY A 627 2.13 -1.58 30.56
CA GLY A 627 3.48 -1.64 29.98
C GLY A 627 3.53 -2.26 28.58
N ALA A 628 2.37 -2.49 27.94
CA ALA A 628 2.32 -2.75 26.50
C ALA A 628 2.73 -1.48 25.72
N ALA A 629 3.35 -1.66 24.56
CA ALA A 629 3.83 -0.59 23.69
C ALA A 629 3.33 -0.79 22.26
N PHE A 630 2.91 0.30 21.62
CA PHE A 630 2.35 0.32 20.27
C PHE A 630 2.97 1.49 19.49
N ARG A 631 3.32 1.30 18.22
CA ARG A 631 4.08 2.28 17.41
C ARG A 631 3.38 2.59 16.10
N SER A 632 3.29 3.88 15.77
CA SER A 632 2.78 4.37 14.49
C SER A 632 3.35 5.76 14.17
N TYR A 633 3.01 6.34 13.02
CA TYR A 633 3.54 7.61 12.53
C TYR A 633 2.50 8.34 11.65
N VAL A 634 2.71 9.63 11.43
CA VAL A 634 1.91 10.44 10.51
C VAL A 634 2.25 10.07 9.07
N ASP A 635 1.40 9.26 8.43
CA ASP A 635 1.52 8.86 7.03
C ASP A 635 1.32 10.07 6.08
N GLY A 636 2.13 10.13 5.02
CA GLY A 636 2.08 11.15 3.96
C GLY A 636 1.39 10.70 2.66
N GLY A 637 0.69 9.57 2.68
CA GLY A 637 -0.09 9.05 1.55
C GLY A 637 0.48 7.77 0.91
N ASN A 638 0.98 6.86 1.75
CA ASN A 638 1.55 5.57 1.34
C ASN A 638 0.52 4.68 0.62
N GLY A 639 0.90 4.13 -0.54
CA GLY A 639 0.07 3.22 -1.34
C GLY A 639 -0.03 3.56 -2.83
N HIS A 640 -1.07 3.02 -3.47
CA HIS A 640 -1.40 3.20 -4.89
C HIS A 640 -2.37 4.38 -5.11
N GLY A 641 -3.66 4.10 -5.35
CA GLY A 641 -4.68 5.11 -5.58
C GLY A 641 -5.30 5.70 -4.32
N GLY A 642 -4.98 5.16 -3.13
CA GLY A 642 -5.60 5.53 -1.86
C GLY A 642 -4.68 6.19 -0.84
N GLN A 643 -5.21 7.15 -0.07
CA GLN A 643 -4.56 7.78 1.09
C GLN A 643 -5.52 7.84 2.29
N SER A 644 -5.09 7.29 3.43
CA SER A 644 -5.75 7.46 4.73
C SER A 644 -5.56 8.87 5.31
N SER A 645 -6.34 9.21 6.33
CA SER A 645 -6.11 10.42 7.13
C SER A 645 -4.70 10.45 7.75
N THR A 646 -4.18 11.65 8.01
CA THR A 646 -2.90 11.85 8.73
C THR A 646 -3.00 11.61 10.25
N ASP A 647 -4.18 11.29 10.76
CA ASP A 647 -4.44 11.10 12.18
C ASP A 647 -3.98 9.71 12.64
N VAL A 648 -3.23 9.64 13.75
CA VAL A 648 -2.58 8.42 14.24
C VAL A 648 -3.48 7.74 15.27
N HIS A 649 -4.02 6.58 14.93
CA HIS A 649 -4.94 5.81 15.77
C HIS A 649 -4.23 4.60 16.42
N PHE A 650 -4.58 4.33 17.67
CA PHE A 650 -4.13 3.18 18.44
C PHE A 650 -5.32 2.52 19.15
N GLY A 651 -5.71 1.33 18.70
CA GLY A 651 -6.54 0.43 19.50
C GLY A 651 -5.77 -0.12 20.71
N LEU A 652 -6.43 -0.23 21.86
CA LEU A 652 -5.82 -0.57 23.15
C LEU A 652 -6.74 -1.40 24.08
N GLY A 653 -7.99 -1.67 23.69
CA GLY A 653 -8.98 -2.41 24.47
C GLY A 653 -9.20 -1.86 25.89
N ASP A 654 -9.22 -2.76 26.87
CA ASP A 654 -9.28 -2.43 28.31
C ASP A 654 -8.03 -1.67 28.81
N ASP A 655 -6.89 -1.75 28.12
CA ASP A 655 -5.63 -1.12 28.52
C ASP A 655 -5.57 0.40 28.16
N ALA A 656 -6.59 0.93 27.49
CA ALA A 656 -6.75 2.33 27.04
C ALA A 656 -6.91 3.38 28.17
N GLY A 657 -6.44 3.10 29.39
CA GLY A 657 -6.78 3.87 30.61
C GLY A 657 -6.28 5.31 30.65
N ASP A 658 -6.80 6.08 31.61
CA ASP A 658 -6.75 7.55 31.76
C ASP A 658 -5.39 8.27 31.64
N ALA A 659 -4.24 7.60 31.52
CA ALA A 659 -2.91 8.22 31.59
C ALA A 659 -1.78 7.46 30.86
N ASN A 660 -1.97 7.18 29.57
CA ASN A 660 -0.95 6.59 28.70
C ASN A 660 0.25 7.54 28.48
N THR A 661 1.42 6.99 28.16
CA THR A 661 2.63 7.78 27.85
C THR A 661 2.88 7.72 26.35
N VAL A 662 3.01 8.86 25.67
CA VAL A 662 3.38 8.88 24.25
C VAL A 662 4.78 9.44 24.12
N ALA A 663 5.72 8.63 23.63
CA ALA A 663 7.02 9.11 23.16
C ALA A 663 6.87 9.58 21.70
N LEU A 664 7.41 10.77 21.41
CA LEU A 664 7.28 11.45 20.11
C LEU A 664 8.66 11.79 19.55
N THR A 665 8.86 11.56 18.25
CA THR A 665 10.06 11.94 17.50
C THR A 665 9.67 12.60 16.17
N TRP A 666 10.19 13.80 15.88
CA TRP A 666 9.85 14.56 14.67
C TRP A 666 11.00 15.46 14.21
N ARG A 667 10.89 16.05 13.00
CA ARG A 667 11.75 17.14 12.54
C ARG A 667 11.04 18.48 12.68
N ASP A 668 11.69 19.43 13.35
CA ASP A 668 11.22 20.83 13.37
C ASP A 668 11.43 21.51 12.00
N ALA A 669 10.96 22.76 11.86
CA ALA A 669 11.08 23.55 10.64
C ALA A 669 12.53 23.99 10.29
N THR A 670 13.55 23.41 10.93
CA THR A 670 14.97 23.55 10.58
C THR A 670 15.62 22.22 10.17
N GLY A 671 14.83 21.14 10.08
CA GLY A 671 15.32 19.77 9.84
C GLY A 671 15.90 19.09 11.09
N THR A 672 15.93 19.79 12.24
CA THR A 672 16.51 19.27 13.48
C THR A 672 15.56 18.24 14.10
N VAL A 673 16.10 17.05 14.41
CA VAL A 673 15.35 15.99 15.10
C VAL A 673 15.12 16.39 16.56
N GLN A 674 13.85 16.37 16.96
CA GLN A 674 13.37 16.66 18.30
C GLN A 674 12.70 15.41 18.89
N THR A 675 12.75 15.27 20.23
CA THR A 675 12.03 14.21 20.95
C THR A 675 11.35 14.73 22.21
N ALA A 676 10.23 14.12 22.59
CA ALA A 676 9.47 14.45 23.79
C ALA A 676 8.66 13.27 24.32
N GLU A 677 8.23 13.35 25.59
CA GLU A 677 7.18 12.51 26.15
C GLU A 677 5.97 13.38 26.51
N VAL A 678 4.76 12.91 26.18
CA VAL A 678 3.48 13.52 26.60
C VAL A 678 2.57 12.50 27.28
N ARG A 679 1.45 12.96 27.83
CA ARG A 679 0.42 12.14 28.47
C ARG A 679 -0.94 12.37 27.83
N VAL A 680 -1.66 11.29 27.59
CA VAL A 680 -2.99 11.25 26.95
C VAL A 680 -3.90 10.25 27.69
N GLY A 681 -5.21 10.52 27.71
CA GLY A 681 -6.22 9.57 28.20
C GLY A 681 -6.75 8.68 27.08
N ARG A 682 -7.92 8.06 27.28
CA ARG A 682 -8.70 7.43 26.20
C ARG A 682 -9.22 8.49 25.22
N GLY A 683 -9.32 8.14 23.93
CA GLY A 683 -9.97 8.93 22.90
C GLY A 683 -9.06 9.89 22.14
N TRP A 684 -9.68 10.81 21.40
CA TRP A 684 -8.98 11.77 20.55
C TRP A 684 -8.26 12.89 21.30
N HIS A 685 -7.05 13.20 20.85
CA HIS A 685 -6.20 14.28 21.33
C HIS A 685 -5.54 14.98 20.14
N THR A 686 -5.38 16.29 20.21
CA THR A 686 -4.52 17.04 19.27
C THR A 686 -3.19 17.35 19.95
N VAL A 687 -2.08 17.03 19.30
CA VAL A 687 -0.72 17.30 19.78
C VAL A 687 -0.09 18.37 18.89
N VAL A 688 0.15 19.56 19.43
CA VAL A 688 0.80 20.67 18.72
C VAL A 688 2.28 20.70 19.08
N LEU A 689 3.12 20.32 18.11
CA LEU A 689 4.57 20.31 18.19
C LEU A 689 5.15 21.72 17.94
N PRO A 690 6.29 22.07 18.58
CA PRO A 690 7.09 23.27 18.29
C PRO A 690 7.54 23.41 16.84
#